data_AF-A0A1X2D7X5-F1
#
_entry.id   AF-A0A1X2D7X5-F1
#
_cell.length_a   1.000
_cell.length_b   1.000
_cell.length_c   1.000
_cell.angle_alpha   90.00
_cell.angle_beta   90.00
_cell.angle_gamma   90.00
#
_symmetry.space_group_name_H-M   'P 1'
#
loop_
_entity.id
_entity.type
_entity.pdbx_description
1 polymer ?
#
loop_
_entity_poly.entity_id
_entity_poly.type
_entity_poly.pdbx_seq_one_letter_code
_entity_poly.pdbx_strand_id
1 'polypeptide(L)'
;MGFVVLPPEVNSALLHLGAGSGPLLEAAVAWDGLAVELQSAAISFASVTSAVVGESWRGGASLSMAAVAAPYVAWLSASGTLAEAAAGLARAAAGVFEETQAAMVHPGVVAANRVRLVSLALSNLLGQNAPAIAAAEAEYELMWAQDVAAMVGYHGAASAVAAQVTPWQRLLQTLSWPVGNQGVFNVGSGNNGYFNLGNGNTGSGNLAGGNLGDFNLGSGNFGGGNVGSGNGAFFIVTPRSRSYLNFGNGNYGVLNFGSGNSGGLSLGGGNVSVLSVGFGNNGLLYFGFGSGKAGDFLNVAIFGSGSSGQFIVGNGTSGVACIGNGNSGWFNFGDANLGNNNIGSGNHGSVNLGFANAGSYNLGFANTGNSNIGLANTGNNNIGIGLTGNNQIGFGGLNSGVGNSGLFNSGQGNSGFFNAGFGNHGAGNSGQENLGALNSGFVNTGLGNSGSGSSGSLFGNWGLFNSGADNVGSFNSGNTNTGSFNSGSINTGSGNSGSLNTGFGNSGDLNTGNFNSGVNNTGDYNAGYGNTGNGNAGSYNTGNYNSGNFNTGSGNAGFVNTGDNNSGNTNTGGGNSGSINTGDFNSGALNTGTGNTGNGPGPNSGQGNVGTGNSGFNNNNVAGLGNSGSGNFGSETSGSGNNGGSTSGTGNGSSFNSGQNNSGLASSGTGNTSELSSGSGNSGGSLNSGSANNGSRNSGGGNTGDGHSGYGHS
;
A
#
# COMPACT_ATOMS: atom_id res chain seq x y z
N MET A 1 -5.90 -22.16 20.18
CA MET A 1 -4.52 -22.48 20.61
C MET A 1 -3.92 -23.54 19.69
N GLY A 2 -3.58 -23.17 18.46
CA GLY A 2 -3.00 -24.10 17.47
C GLY A 2 -1.47 -24.17 17.52
N PHE A 3 -0.80 -23.19 18.13
CA PHE A 3 0.67 -23.04 18.10
C PHE A 3 1.46 -24.16 18.79
N VAL A 4 0.83 -24.87 19.74
CA VAL A 4 1.46 -25.99 20.47
C VAL A 4 1.76 -27.19 19.56
N VAL A 5 1.04 -27.32 18.44
CA VAL A 5 1.22 -28.41 17.47
C VAL A 5 1.89 -27.95 16.16
N LEU A 6 2.26 -26.67 16.07
CA LEU A 6 2.95 -26.13 14.91
C LEU A 6 4.47 -26.34 15.06
N PRO A 7 5.17 -26.71 13.97
CA PRO A 7 6.62 -26.84 14.00
C PRO A 7 7.31 -25.47 14.15
N PRO A 8 8.56 -25.44 14.61
CA PRO A 8 9.31 -24.20 14.84
C PRO A 8 9.41 -23.32 13.59
N GLU A 9 9.50 -23.88 12.38
CA GLU A 9 9.49 -23.09 11.13
C GLU A 9 8.27 -22.18 11.02
N VAL A 10 7.11 -22.64 11.49
CA VAL A 10 5.85 -21.89 11.39
C VAL A 10 5.72 -20.90 12.54
N ASN A 11 5.96 -21.32 13.78
CA ASN A 11 5.86 -20.43 14.94
C ASN A 11 6.89 -19.29 14.86
N SER A 12 8.16 -19.62 14.55
CA SER A 12 9.21 -18.63 14.34
C SER A 12 8.89 -17.67 13.20
N ALA A 13 8.43 -18.17 12.04
CA ALA A 13 8.11 -17.31 10.89
C ALA A 13 6.91 -16.40 11.16
N LEU A 14 5.82 -16.91 11.74
CA LEU A 14 4.63 -16.12 12.01
C LEU A 14 4.90 -14.94 12.96
N LEU A 15 5.82 -15.09 13.91
CA LEU A 15 6.16 -14.01 14.83
C LEU A 15 7.14 -12.99 14.22
N HIS A 16 8.04 -13.43 13.33
CA HIS A 16 9.03 -12.55 12.69
C HIS A 16 8.52 -11.87 11.41
N LEU A 17 7.44 -12.37 10.82
CA LEU A 17 6.79 -11.77 9.66
C LEU A 17 5.70 -10.79 10.11
N GLY A 18 5.65 -9.61 9.50
CA GLY A 18 4.61 -8.60 9.76
C GLY A 18 5.18 -7.21 9.99
N ALA A 19 4.30 -6.25 10.30
CA ALA A 19 4.66 -4.85 10.48
C ALA A 19 5.34 -4.53 11.84
N GLY A 20 5.48 -5.54 12.72
CA GLY A 20 6.04 -5.38 14.07
C GLY A 20 5.13 -4.60 15.02
N SER A 21 5.72 -4.08 16.09
CA SER A 21 5.03 -3.30 17.14
C SER A 21 4.70 -1.85 16.74
N GLY A 22 5.28 -1.35 15.64
CA GLY A 22 5.18 0.04 15.18
C GLY A 22 3.74 0.59 15.14
N PRO A 23 2.79 -0.05 14.43
CA PRO A 23 1.41 0.42 14.37
C PRO A 23 0.72 0.51 15.73
N LEU A 24 1.08 -0.37 16.68
CA LEU A 24 0.50 -0.37 18.03
C LEU A 24 1.10 0.74 18.90
N LEU A 25 2.38 1.06 18.71
CA LEU A 25 3.04 2.21 19.35
C LEU A 25 2.52 3.55 18.81
N GLU A 26 2.26 3.65 17.50
CA GLU A 26 1.59 4.81 16.91
C GLU A 26 0.17 5.00 17.47
N ALA A 27 -0.59 3.90 17.62
CA ALA A 27 -1.89 3.95 18.27
C ALA A 27 -1.79 4.42 19.73
N ALA A 28 -0.75 4.03 20.47
CA ALA A 28 -0.52 4.52 21.83
C ALA A 28 -0.29 6.04 21.86
N VAL A 29 0.50 6.59 20.92
CA VAL A 29 0.71 8.04 20.78
C VAL A 29 -0.61 8.76 20.46
N ALA A 30 -1.44 8.19 19.58
CA ALA A 30 -2.74 8.76 19.26
C ALA A 30 -3.68 8.79 20.48
N TRP A 31 -3.67 7.74 21.31
CA TRP A 31 -4.44 7.68 22.56
C TRP A 31 -3.94 8.69 23.61
N ASP A 32 -2.62 8.88 23.75
CA ASP A 32 -2.06 9.94 24.61
C ASP A 32 -2.50 11.34 24.12
N GLY A 33 -2.44 11.57 22.80
CA GLY A 33 -2.91 12.83 22.20
C GLY A 33 -4.39 13.09 22.50
N LEU A 34 -5.25 12.07 22.36
CA LEU A 34 -6.66 12.18 22.71
C LEU A 34 -6.87 12.44 24.21
N ALA A 35 -6.08 11.82 25.09
CA ALA A 35 -6.15 12.05 26.53
C ALA A 35 -5.87 13.52 26.86
N VAL A 36 -4.82 14.11 26.27
CA VAL A 36 -4.46 15.53 26.43
C VAL A 36 -5.59 16.44 25.94
N GLU A 37 -6.13 16.18 24.76
CA GLU A 37 -7.24 16.97 24.19
C GLU A 37 -8.48 16.94 25.10
N LEU A 38 -8.88 15.74 25.56
CA LEU A 38 -10.04 15.58 26.46
C LEU A 38 -9.83 16.27 27.81
N GLN A 39 -8.63 16.19 28.38
CA GLN A 39 -8.31 16.85 29.64
C GLN A 39 -8.30 18.37 29.48
N SER A 40 -7.76 18.88 28.36
CA SER A 40 -7.76 20.31 28.03
C SER A 40 -9.19 20.83 27.81
N ALA A 41 -10.04 20.05 27.14
CA ALA A 41 -11.45 20.36 26.94
C ALA A 41 -12.21 20.41 28.27
N ALA A 42 -11.93 19.46 29.19
CA ALA A 42 -12.50 19.48 30.53
C ALA A 42 -12.12 20.74 31.31
N ILE A 43 -10.84 21.14 31.28
CA ILE A 43 -10.33 22.35 31.94
C ILE A 43 -10.95 23.61 31.33
N SER A 44 -11.01 23.71 30.00
CA SER A 44 -11.61 24.83 29.28
C SER A 44 -13.10 24.98 29.61
N PHE A 45 -13.85 23.87 29.55
CA PHE A 45 -15.28 23.86 29.85
C PHE A 45 -15.56 24.18 31.34
N ALA A 46 -14.74 23.66 32.26
CA ALA A 46 -14.80 23.99 33.68
C ALA A 46 -14.53 25.49 33.93
N SER A 47 -13.55 26.06 33.24
CA SER A 47 -13.24 27.50 33.30
C SER A 47 -14.44 28.36 32.89
N VAL A 48 -15.01 28.10 31.70
CA VAL A 48 -16.17 28.84 31.18
C VAL A 48 -17.37 28.71 32.12
N THR A 49 -17.66 27.50 32.61
CA THR A 49 -18.82 27.27 33.48
C THR A 49 -18.63 27.87 34.87
N SER A 50 -17.40 27.94 35.38
CA SER A 50 -17.10 28.65 36.63
C SER A 50 -17.23 30.17 36.50
N ALA A 51 -16.85 30.75 35.36
CA ALA A 51 -17.00 32.18 35.08
C ALA A 51 -18.48 32.62 35.04
N VAL A 52 -19.38 31.74 34.58
CA VAL A 52 -20.84 31.98 34.57
C VAL A 52 -21.41 32.16 35.98
N VAL A 53 -20.82 31.53 37.01
CA VAL A 53 -21.22 31.72 38.43
C VAL A 53 -20.47 32.89 39.08
N GLY A 54 -19.25 33.18 38.61
CA GLY A 54 -18.33 34.15 39.19
C GLY A 54 -18.49 35.60 38.70
N GLU A 55 -19.09 35.84 37.53
CA GLU A 55 -19.09 37.16 36.89
C GLU A 55 -20.46 37.87 36.92
N SER A 56 -20.85 38.56 35.84
CA SER A 56 -21.96 39.52 35.79
C SER A 56 -23.36 38.91 35.90
N TRP A 57 -23.51 37.59 35.73
CA TRP A 57 -24.79 36.87 35.79
C TRP A 57 -24.92 36.01 37.06
N ARG A 58 -25.15 36.65 38.21
CA ARG A 58 -25.28 35.97 39.51
C ARG A 58 -26.74 35.68 39.86
N GLY A 59 -27.06 34.44 40.23
CA GLY A 59 -28.39 34.05 40.72
C GLY A 59 -28.69 32.55 40.64
N GLY A 60 -29.92 32.15 40.98
CA GLY A 60 -30.33 30.74 40.96
C GLY A 60 -30.23 30.06 39.58
N ALA A 61 -30.36 30.84 38.50
CA ALA A 61 -30.22 30.35 37.13
C ALA A 61 -28.76 29.96 36.78
N SER A 62 -27.76 30.78 37.16
CA SER A 62 -26.35 30.47 36.91
C SER A 62 -25.84 29.32 37.78
N LEU A 63 -26.31 29.21 39.03
CA LEU A 63 -26.04 28.05 39.87
C LEU A 63 -26.65 26.76 39.29
N SER A 64 -27.86 26.83 38.74
CA SER A 64 -28.50 25.67 38.08
C SER A 64 -27.76 25.25 36.82
N MET A 65 -27.28 26.21 36.02
CA MET A 65 -26.48 25.94 34.81
C MET A 65 -25.14 25.29 35.16
N ALA A 66 -24.44 25.78 36.18
CA ALA A 66 -23.20 25.17 36.65
C ALA A 66 -23.42 23.76 37.22
N ALA A 67 -24.53 23.54 37.93
CA ALA A 67 -24.88 22.21 38.45
C ALA A 67 -25.15 21.19 37.33
N VAL A 68 -25.76 21.59 36.21
CA VAL A 68 -25.99 20.72 35.03
C VAL A 68 -24.70 20.48 34.23
N ALA A 69 -23.77 21.43 34.26
CA ALA A 69 -22.49 21.32 33.55
C ALA A 69 -21.47 20.39 34.25
N ALA A 70 -21.51 20.29 35.58
CA ALA A 70 -20.52 19.54 36.36
C ALA A 70 -20.41 18.04 35.99
N PRO A 71 -21.51 17.28 35.76
CA PRO A 71 -21.43 15.88 35.31
C PRO A 71 -20.70 15.71 33.97
N TYR A 72 -20.81 16.70 33.07
CA TYR A 72 -20.14 16.65 31.77
C TYR A 72 -18.63 16.90 31.89
N VAL A 73 -18.22 17.84 32.74
CA VAL A 73 -16.78 18.05 33.06
C VAL A 73 -16.16 16.79 33.68
N ALA A 74 -16.89 16.15 34.60
CA ALA A 74 -16.45 14.90 35.23
C ALA A 74 -16.32 13.76 34.21
N TRP A 75 -17.27 13.67 33.27
CA TRP A 75 -17.22 12.68 32.19
C TRP A 75 -16.05 12.91 31.23
N LEU A 76 -15.79 14.16 30.82
CA LEU A 76 -14.64 14.50 29.96
C LEU A 76 -13.32 14.15 30.65
N SER A 77 -13.18 14.49 31.94
CA SER A 77 -11.98 14.18 32.72
C SER A 77 -11.76 12.67 32.85
N ALA A 78 -12.82 11.90 33.17
CA ALA A 78 -12.75 10.44 33.28
C ALA A 78 -12.46 9.76 31.92
N SER A 79 -12.96 10.33 30.83
CA SER A 79 -12.66 9.87 29.47
C SER A 79 -11.19 10.10 29.09
N GLY A 80 -10.62 11.24 29.49
CA GLY A 80 -9.19 11.53 29.33
C GLY A 80 -8.31 10.52 30.07
N THR A 81 -8.62 10.22 31.33
CA THR A 81 -7.90 9.19 32.12
C THR A 81 -8.00 7.79 31.49
N LEU A 82 -9.15 7.43 30.89
CA LEU A 82 -9.30 6.14 30.22
C LEU A 82 -8.49 6.07 28.92
N ALA A 83 -8.44 7.16 28.15
CA ALA A 83 -7.60 7.26 26.95
C ALA A 83 -6.10 7.10 27.30
N GLU A 84 -5.64 7.72 28.39
CA GLU A 84 -4.27 7.56 28.90
C GLU A 84 -3.99 6.09 29.32
N ALA A 85 -4.94 5.46 30.01
CA ALA A 85 -4.82 4.04 30.37
C ALA A 85 -4.77 3.13 29.12
N ALA A 86 -5.54 3.44 28.08
CA ALA A 86 -5.52 2.70 26.82
C ALA A 86 -4.16 2.81 26.11
N ALA A 87 -3.54 3.99 26.11
CA ALA A 87 -2.18 4.18 25.60
C ALA A 87 -1.16 3.34 26.36
N GLY A 88 -1.26 3.30 27.70
CA GLY A 88 -0.44 2.44 28.55
C GLY A 88 -0.57 0.95 28.23
N LEU A 89 -1.80 0.47 28.02
CA LEU A 89 -2.06 -0.93 27.65
C LEU A 89 -1.56 -1.27 26.24
N ALA A 90 -1.66 -0.34 25.28
CA ALA A 90 -1.10 -0.53 23.93
C ALA A 90 0.43 -0.68 23.98
N ARG A 91 1.13 0.16 24.77
CA ARG A 91 2.57 0.01 25.02
C ARG A 91 2.92 -1.32 25.68
N ALA A 92 2.15 -1.74 26.68
CA ALA A 92 2.36 -3.02 27.34
C ALA A 92 2.20 -4.20 26.38
N ALA A 93 1.18 -4.17 25.50
CA ALA A 93 0.98 -5.19 24.47
C ALA A 93 2.13 -5.22 23.44
N ALA A 94 2.64 -4.05 23.04
CA ALA A 94 3.81 -3.95 22.17
C ALA A 94 5.07 -4.57 22.84
N GLY A 95 5.31 -4.26 24.12
CA GLY A 95 6.42 -4.84 24.89
C GLY A 95 6.33 -6.36 25.00
N VAL A 96 5.14 -6.90 25.26
CA VAL A 96 4.90 -8.36 25.31
C VAL A 96 5.22 -9.04 23.97
N PHE A 97 4.91 -8.39 22.84
CA PHE A 97 5.27 -8.89 21.52
C PHE A 97 6.78 -8.88 21.30
N GLU A 98 7.47 -7.79 21.63
CA GLU A 98 8.93 -7.65 21.47
C GLU A 98 9.70 -8.63 22.37
N GLU A 99 9.28 -8.82 23.62
CA GLU A 99 9.85 -9.82 24.53
C GLU A 99 9.68 -11.25 23.98
N THR A 100 8.51 -11.55 23.41
CA THR A 100 8.25 -12.85 22.79
C THR A 100 9.11 -13.03 21.54
N GLN A 101 9.24 -12.00 20.71
CA GLN A 101 10.06 -12.05 19.50
C GLN A 101 11.53 -12.31 19.83
N ALA A 102 12.03 -11.70 20.92
CA ALA A 102 13.38 -11.94 21.42
C ALA A 102 13.58 -13.35 22.01
N ALA A 103 12.54 -13.94 22.62
CA ALA A 103 12.59 -15.29 23.19
C ALA A 103 12.39 -16.41 22.14
N MET A 104 11.77 -16.10 21.01
CA MET A 104 11.49 -17.02 19.90
C MET A 104 12.78 -17.41 19.18
N VAL A 105 12.85 -18.65 18.67
CA VAL A 105 13.98 -19.04 17.82
C VAL A 105 13.95 -18.25 16.52
N HIS A 106 15.12 -17.81 16.05
CA HIS A 106 15.20 -17.09 14.78
C HIS A 106 15.05 -18.08 13.60
N PRO A 107 14.23 -17.78 12.56
CA PRO A 107 14.00 -18.69 11.43
C PRO A 107 15.28 -19.19 10.74
N GLY A 108 16.32 -18.36 10.69
CA GLY A 108 17.62 -18.74 10.11
C GLY A 108 18.34 -19.87 10.87
N VAL A 109 18.13 -19.99 12.19
CA VAL A 109 18.72 -21.07 13.01
C VAL A 109 18.01 -22.39 12.73
N VAL A 110 16.67 -22.36 12.62
CA VAL A 110 15.87 -23.53 12.24
C VAL A 110 16.29 -24.03 10.85
N ALA A 111 16.39 -23.12 9.87
CA ALA A 111 16.83 -23.46 8.52
C ALA A 111 18.25 -24.06 8.49
N ALA A 112 19.19 -23.50 9.25
CA ALA A 112 20.55 -24.01 9.33
C ALA A 112 20.61 -25.44 9.90
N ASN A 113 19.81 -25.74 10.94
CA ASN A 113 19.69 -27.09 11.48
C ASN A 113 19.13 -28.08 10.44
N ARG A 114 18.09 -27.69 9.68
CA ARG A 114 17.51 -28.55 8.63
C ARG A 114 18.50 -28.83 7.49
N VAL A 115 19.25 -27.82 7.05
CA VAL A 115 20.30 -27.99 6.02
C VAL A 115 21.42 -28.90 6.52
N ARG A 116 21.84 -28.74 7.78
CA ARG A 116 22.82 -29.62 8.43
C ARG A 116 22.33 -31.07 8.49
N LEU A 117 21.07 -31.30 8.84
CA LEU A 117 20.46 -32.63 8.89
C LEU A 117 20.51 -33.32 7.50
N VAL A 118 20.15 -32.60 6.44
CA VAL A 118 20.20 -33.12 5.06
C VAL A 118 21.63 -33.49 4.65
N SER A 119 22.61 -32.63 4.96
CA SER A 119 24.03 -32.92 4.67
C SER A 119 24.56 -34.15 5.42
N LEU A 120 24.20 -34.29 6.70
CA LEU A 120 24.56 -35.46 7.51
C LEU A 120 23.92 -36.74 6.98
N ALA A 121 22.64 -36.68 6.57
CA ALA A 121 21.91 -37.81 6.00
C ALA A 121 22.50 -38.26 4.64
N LEU A 122 22.79 -37.32 3.74
CA LEU A 122 23.38 -37.61 2.43
C LEU A 122 24.78 -38.25 2.54
N SER A 123 25.53 -37.91 3.59
CA SER A 123 26.86 -38.49 3.86
C SER A 123 26.83 -39.76 4.72
N ASN A 124 25.65 -40.24 5.16
CA ASN A 124 25.51 -41.36 6.08
C ASN A 124 25.50 -42.76 5.42
N LEU A 125 26.29 -42.97 4.36
CA LEU A 125 26.28 -44.22 3.58
C LEU A 125 26.60 -45.47 4.43
N LEU A 126 27.42 -45.30 5.48
CA LEU A 126 27.89 -46.37 6.37
C LEU A 126 27.28 -46.30 7.79
N GLY A 127 26.30 -45.42 8.03
CA GLY A 127 25.68 -45.26 9.36
C GLY A 127 26.54 -44.49 10.39
N GLN A 128 27.73 -44.03 10.02
CA GLN A 128 28.67 -43.36 10.93
C GLN A 128 28.17 -42.00 11.45
N ASN A 129 27.28 -41.32 10.71
CA ASN A 129 26.71 -40.04 11.11
C ASN A 129 25.46 -40.19 11.98
N ALA A 130 25.01 -41.40 12.31
CA ALA A 130 23.80 -41.60 13.10
C ALA A 130 23.76 -40.82 14.43
N PRO A 131 24.84 -40.72 15.23
CA PRO A 131 24.85 -39.88 16.43
C PRO A 131 24.72 -38.38 16.13
N ALA A 132 25.30 -37.90 15.03
CA ALA A 132 25.22 -36.50 14.63
C ALA A 132 23.83 -36.12 14.09
N ILE A 133 23.16 -37.05 13.39
CA ILE A 133 21.77 -36.91 12.95
C ILE A 133 20.86 -36.84 14.18
N ALA A 134 21.01 -37.75 15.14
CA ALA A 134 20.23 -37.73 16.38
C ALA A 134 20.44 -36.44 17.19
N ALA A 135 21.66 -35.91 17.22
CA ALA A 135 21.95 -34.62 17.85
C ALA A 135 21.26 -33.45 17.13
N ALA A 136 21.27 -33.43 15.79
CA ALA A 136 20.59 -32.40 15.00
C ALA A 136 19.06 -32.47 15.18
N GLU A 137 18.48 -33.66 15.26
CA GLU A 137 17.06 -33.84 15.58
C GLU A 137 16.74 -33.40 17.01
N ALA A 138 17.59 -33.71 18.00
CA ALA A 138 17.39 -33.25 19.37
C ALA A 138 17.48 -31.71 19.51
N GLU A 139 18.41 -31.06 18.79
CA GLU A 139 18.48 -29.60 18.68
C GLU A 139 17.17 -29.02 18.09
N TYR A 140 16.59 -29.70 17.10
CA TYR A 140 15.32 -29.30 16.49
C TYR A 140 14.14 -29.39 17.45
N GLU A 141 14.04 -30.48 18.21
CA GLU A 141 13.01 -30.64 19.25
C GLU A 141 13.14 -29.61 20.38
N LEU A 142 14.36 -29.19 20.74
CA LEU A 142 14.58 -28.09 21.68
C LEU A 142 14.09 -26.75 21.13
N MET A 143 14.35 -26.47 19.84
CA MET A 143 13.82 -25.27 19.19
C MET A 143 12.29 -25.28 19.16
N TRP A 144 11.67 -26.44 18.89
CA TRP A 144 10.23 -26.59 18.97
C TRP A 144 9.70 -26.29 20.38
N ALA A 145 10.29 -26.89 21.41
CA ALA A 145 9.89 -26.65 22.80
C ALA A 145 10.03 -25.17 23.21
N GLN A 146 11.10 -24.51 22.78
CA GLN A 146 11.33 -23.08 23.04
C GLN A 146 10.27 -22.20 22.38
N ASP A 147 9.98 -22.42 21.10
CA ASP A 147 8.95 -21.67 20.36
C ASP A 147 7.56 -21.83 21.00
N VAL A 148 7.22 -23.06 21.42
CA VAL A 148 5.97 -23.33 22.12
C VAL A 148 5.91 -22.59 23.46
N ALA A 149 6.99 -22.62 24.25
CA ALA A 149 7.06 -21.90 25.52
C ALA A 149 6.92 -20.38 25.34
N ALA A 150 7.58 -19.81 24.32
CA ALA A 150 7.46 -18.40 23.97
C ALA A 150 6.01 -18.03 23.62
N MET A 151 5.35 -18.81 22.76
CA MET A 151 3.95 -18.55 22.36
C MET A 151 2.94 -18.74 23.48
N VAL A 152 3.16 -19.68 24.40
CA VAL A 152 2.33 -19.84 25.60
C VAL A 152 2.50 -18.63 26.53
N GLY A 153 3.73 -18.17 26.73
CA GLY A 153 4.04 -16.94 27.47
C GLY A 153 3.37 -15.72 26.85
N TYR A 154 3.50 -15.55 25.54
CA TYR A 154 2.87 -14.48 24.77
C TYR A 154 1.36 -14.47 24.95
N HIS A 155 0.70 -15.62 24.78
CA HIS A 155 -0.74 -15.72 24.95
C HIS A 155 -1.17 -15.33 26.37
N GLY A 156 -0.46 -15.81 27.40
CA GLY A 156 -0.76 -15.48 28.79
C GLY A 156 -0.62 -13.98 29.07
N ALA A 157 0.52 -13.40 28.69
CA ALA A 157 0.80 -11.98 28.92
C ALA A 157 -0.11 -11.06 28.10
N ALA A 158 -0.32 -11.36 26.81
CA ALA A 158 -1.21 -10.57 25.95
C ALA A 158 -2.68 -10.66 26.43
N SER A 159 -3.13 -11.83 26.89
CA SER A 159 -4.46 -11.99 27.49
C SER A 159 -4.62 -11.17 28.77
N ALA A 160 -3.57 -11.09 29.59
CA ALA A 160 -3.57 -10.28 30.81
C ALA A 160 -3.63 -8.77 30.51
N VAL A 161 -2.97 -8.30 29.44
CA VAL A 161 -3.10 -6.92 28.96
C VAL A 161 -4.51 -6.67 28.43
N ALA A 162 -5.05 -7.57 27.61
CA ALA A 162 -6.39 -7.44 27.04
C ALA A 162 -7.49 -7.40 28.12
N ALA A 163 -7.33 -8.17 29.21
CA ALA A 163 -8.28 -8.19 30.32
C ALA A 163 -8.40 -6.87 31.09
N GLN A 164 -7.40 -5.99 30.97
CA GLN A 164 -7.38 -4.68 31.64
C GLN A 164 -8.10 -3.58 30.83
N VAL A 165 -8.46 -3.84 29.58
CA VAL A 165 -9.17 -2.87 28.73
C VAL A 165 -10.58 -2.65 29.29
N THR A 166 -10.83 -1.44 29.79
CA THR A 166 -12.13 -1.11 30.39
C THR A 166 -13.16 -0.76 29.30
N PRO A 167 -14.37 -1.36 29.31
CA PRO A 167 -15.40 -1.04 28.33
C PRO A 167 -15.96 0.38 28.48
N TRP A 168 -16.01 1.13 27.38
CA TRP A 168 -16.56 2.50 27.31
C TRP A 168 -18.02 2.64 27.77
N GLN A 169 -18.80 1.56 27.72
CA GLN A 169 -20.22 1.54 28.13
C GLN A 169 -20.42 1.83 29.63
N ARG A 170 -19.42 1.53 30.48
CA ARG A 170 -19.48 1.83 31.93
C ARG A 170 -19.44 3.34 32.21
N LEU A 171 -18.82 4.12 31.31
CA LEU A 171 -18.68 5.58 31.41
C LEU A 171 -19.96 6.34 31.03
N LEU A 172 -20.85 5.73 30.23
CA LEU A 172 -22.17 6.30 29.93
C LEU A 172 -23.13 6.21 31.12
N GLN A 173 -22.92 5.25 32.03
CA GLN A 173 -23.75 5.07 33.21
C GLN A 173 -23.46 6.10 34.31
N THR A 174 -22.29 6.77 34.27
CA THR A 174 -21.98 7.89 35.18
C THR A 174 -22.58 9.22 34.71
N LEU A 175 -23.09 9.29 33.47
CA LEU A 175 -23.81 10.43 32.91
C LEU A 175 -25.25 10.44 33.42
N SER A 176 -25.46 10.94 34.64
CA SER A 176 -26.80 11.05 35.23
C SER A 176 -27.51 12.33 34.76
N TRP A 177 -28.59 12.16 33.99
CA TRP A 177 -29.57 13.21 33.60
C TRP A 177 -31.00 12.68 33.89
N PRO A 178 -32.01 13.53 34.18
CA PRO A 178 -32.25 14.38 35.34
C PRO A 178 -32.88 13.62 36.54
N VAL A 179 -32.69 14.14 37.76
CA VAL A 179 -33.12 13.51 39.01
C VAL A 179 -34.60 13.80 39.31
N GLY A 180 -35.37 12.75 39.65
CA GLY A 180 -36.68 12.89 40.31
C GLY A 180 -37.90 13.14 39.42
N ASN A 181 -37.81 12.93 38.10
CA ASN A 181 -38.99 13.06 37.22
C ASN A 181 -39.93 11.85 37.33
N GLN A 182 -41.24 12.11 37.45
CA GLN A 182 -42.32 11.13 37.36
C GLN A 182 -43.19 11.45 36.12
N GLY A 183 -43.33 10.49 35.19
CA GLY A 183 -44.06 10.65 33.92
C GLY A 183 -43.16 10.74 32.67
N VAL A 184 -43.75 10.99 31.48
CA VAL A 184 -43.08 10.82 30.16
C VAL A 184 -42.79 12.17 29.49
N PHE A 185 -41.65 12.28 28.78
CA PHE A 185 -41.20 13.48 28.05
C PHE A 185 -40.96 14.73 28.91
N ASN A 186 -40.50 14.55 30.16
CA ASN A 186 -40.05 15.66 31.00
C ASN A 186 -38.55 15.96 30.79
N VAL A 187 -38.20 17.23 30.68
CA VAL A 187 -36.83 17.75 30.50
C VAL A 187 -36.52 18.72 31.65
N GLY A 188 -35.43 18.49 32.40
CA GLY A 188 -35.15 19.15 33.68
C GLY A 188 -35.43 18.24 34.89
N SER A 189 -35.27 18.70 36.13
CA SER A 189 -35.32 17.87 37.35
C SER A 189 -36.60 18.08 38.18
N GLY A 190 -37.07 17.02 38.86
CA GLY A 190 -38.19 17.08 39.82
C GLY A 190 -39.58 17.33 39.22
N ASN A 191 -39.81 16.98 37.95
CA ASN A 191 -41.11 17.16 37.28
C ASN A 191 -42.05 15.97 37.51
N ASN A 192 -43.32 16.20 37.81
CA ASN A 192 -44.37 15.19 37.95
C ASN A 192 -45.51 15.44 36.94
N GLY A 193 -45.64 14.58 35.92
CA GLY A 193 -46.61 14.70 34.82
C GLY A 193 -45.98 14.47 33.45
N TYR A 194 -46.55 15.01 32.37
CA TYR A 194 -46.08 14.78 30.99
C TYR A 194 -45.63 16.06 30.27
N PHE A 195 -44.65 15.98 29.37
CA PHE A 195 -44.24 17.08 28.49
C PHE A 195 -43.81 18.38 29.20
N ASN A 196 -43.19 18.30 30.38
CA ASN A 196 -42.69 19.48 31.09
C ASN A 196 -41.25 19.82 30.69
N LEU A 197 -40.94 21.10 30.49
CA LEU A 197 -39.60 21.60 30.19
C LEU A 197 -39.16 22.63 31.24
N GLY A 198 -38.24 22.25 32.13
CA GLY A 198 -37.68 23.02 33.25
C GLY A 198 -37.75 22.23 34.57
N ASN A 199 -37.66 22.88 35.73
CA ASN A 199 -37.50 22.18 37.03
C ASN A 199 -38.74 22.30 37.94
N GLY A 200 -39.09 21.23 38.66
CA GLY A 200 -40.06 21.25 39.76
C GLY A 200 -41.53 21.48 39.34
N ASN A 201 -41.91 21.11 38.12
CA ASN A 201 -43.29 21.25 37.64
C ASN A 201 -44.16 20.08 38.08
N THR A 202 -45.42 20.33 38.46
CA THR A 202 -46.43 19.30 38.76
C THR A 202 -47.67 19.54 37.89
N GLY A 203 -47.99 18.60 36.99
CA GLY A 203 -48.97 18.76 35.91
C GLY A 203 -48.33 18.52 34.54
N SER A 204 -49.04 18.80 33.44
CA SER A 204 -48.58 18.48 32.08
C SER A 204 -48.42 19.69 31.17
N GLY A 205 -47.41 19.68 30.29
CA GLY A 205 -47.21 20.69 29.24
C GLY A 205 -46.69 22.04 29.75
N ASN A 206 -45.98 22.08 30.89
CA ASN A 206 -45.44 23.32 31.45
C ASN A 206 -44.04 23.65 30.92
N LEU A 207 -43.73 24.94 30.75
CA LEU A 207 -42.42 25.46 30.35
C LEU A 207 -41.85 26.40 31.43
N ALA A 208 -40.56 26.28 31.72
CA ALA A 208 -39.83 26.83 32.86
C ALA A 208 -40.08 26.07 34.19
N GLY A 209 -40.15 26.72 35.36
CA GLY A 209 -40.05 26.01 36.64
C GLY A 209 -41.08 26.36 37.72
N GLY A 210 -41.36 25.40 38.60
CA GLY A 210 -42.21 25.57 39.79
C GLY A 210 -43.70 25.75 39.49
N ASN A 211 -44.20 25.26 38.35
CA ASN A 211 -45.61 25.36 38.00
C ASN A 211 -46.43 24.21 38.63
N LEU A 212 -47.67 24.51 39.03
CA LEU A 212 -48.65 23.55 39.54
C LEU A 212 -49.96 23.66 38.74
N GLY A 213 -50.18 22.70 37.83
CA GLY A 213 -51.27 22.65 36.86
C GLY A 213 -50.76 22.42 35.42
N ASP A 214 -51.61 22.62 34.41
CA ASP A 214 -51.32 22.21 33.02
C ASP A 214 -51.11 23.40 32.04
N PHE A 215 -50.25 23.24 31.04
CA PHE A 215 -50.04 24.19 29.93
C PHE A 215 -49.59 25.61 30.35
N ASN A 216 -48.79 25.75 31.41
CA ASN A 216 -48.25 27.05 31.82
C ASN A 216 -46.90 27.36 31.16
N LEU A 217 -46.74 28.59 30.66
CA LEU A 217 -45.53 29.11 30.04
C LEU A 217 -44.90 30.18 30.94
N GLY A 218 -43.84 29.85 31.68
CA GLY A 218 -43.17 30.73 32.65
C GLY A 218 -43.08 30.08 34.04
N SER A 219 -42.72 30.82 35.09
CA SER A 219 -42.36 30.20 36.38
C SER A 219 -43.36 30.50 37.52
N GLY A 220 -43.55 29.53 38.42
CA GLY A 220 -44.32 29.72 39.64
C GLY A 220 -45.82 29.94 39.43
N ASN A 221 -46.40 29.42 38.34
CA ASN A 221 -47.82 29.56 38.07
C ASN A 221 -48.65 28.44 38.74
N PHE A 222 -49.82 28.80 39.25
CA PHE A 222 -50.81 27.88 39.80
C PHE A 222 -52.10 27.96 38.95
N GLY A 223 -52.57 26.82 38.43
CA GLY A 223 -53.69 26.77 37.48
C GLY A 223 -53.26 26.33 36.09
N GLY A 224 -54.04 26.64 35.04
CA GLY A 224 -53.75 26.16 33.69
C GLY A 224 -53.69 27.24 32.60
N GLY A 225 -52.91 27.01 31.55
CA GLY A 225 -52.88 27.89 30.37
C GLY A 225 -52.38 29.33 30.63
N ASN A 226 -51.59 29.56 31.68
CA ASN A 226 -51.05 30.89 31.99
C ASN A 226 -49.73 31.14 31.27
N VAL A 227 -49.47 32.38 30.85
CA VAL A 227 -48.24 32.85 30.24
C VAL A 227 -47.63 33.96 31.10
N GLY A 228 -46.39 33.81 31.55
CA GLY A 228 -45.71 34.71 32.48
C GLY A 228 -45.41 34.04 33.83
N SER A 229 -45.11 34.81 34.87
CA SER A 229 -44.66 34.29 36.16
C SER A 229 -45.58 34.68 37.32
N GLY A 230 -45.74 33.77 38.30
CA GLY A 230 -46.46 34.04 39.54
C GLY A 230 -47.97 34.22 39.40
N ASN A 231 -48.59 33.71 38.34
CA ASN A 231 -50.04 33.77 38.17
C ASN A 231 -50.74 32.69 39.03
N GLY A 232 -51.90 32.99 39.61
CA GLY A 232 -52.53 32.08 40.57
C GLY A 232 -54.02 32.29 40.79
N ALA A 233 -54.60 31.59 41.77
CA ALA A 233 -55.98 31.78 42.19
C ALA A 233 -56.03 32.57 43.52
N PHE A 234 -56.93 33.54 43.61
CA PHE A 234 -57.25 34.20 44.87
C PHE A 234 -58.17 33.29 45.69
N PHE A 235 -57.74 32.94 46.91
CA PHE A 235 -58.47 32.17 47.93
C PHE A 235 -58.56 30.64 47.70
N ILE A 236 -57.89 29.88 48.56
CA ILE A 236 -57.83 28.41 48.57
C ILE A 236 -59.03 27.86 49.34
N VAL A 237 -60.05 27.37 48.64
CA VAL A 237 -61.00 26.39 49.20
C VAL A 237 -61.40 25.42 48.08
N THR A 238 -60.77 24.24 48.07
CA THR A 238 -60.94 23.04 47.20
C THR A 238 -60.06 22.91 45.93
N PRO A 239 -59.70 21.67 45.50
CA PRO A 239 -58.65 21.39 44.50
C PRO A 239 -58.97 21.75 43.04
N ARG A 240 -59.95 22.62 42.78
CA ARG A 240 -60.31 23.07 41.41
C ARG A 240 -60.54 24.59 41.31
N SER A 241 -59.83 25.40 42.09
CA SER A 241 -59.80 26.87 41.90
C SER A 241 -59.06 27.22 40.59
N ARG A 242 -59.80 27.45 39.51
CA ARG A 242 -59.27 27.64 38.15
C ARG A 242 -58.74 29.06 37.95
N SER A 243 -57.44 29.25 38.18
CA SER A 243 -56.68 30.29 37.46
C SER A 243 -56.46 29.80 36.02
N TYR A 244 -56.89 30.58 35.03
CA TYR A 244 -56.82 30.16 33.63
C TYR A 244 -56.62 31.33 32.66
N LEU A 245 -55.75 31.14 31.65
CA LEU A 245 -55.50 32.09 30.55
C LEU A 245 -55.10 33.51 31.00
N ASN A 246 -54.21 33.64 31.98
CA ASN A 246 -53.59 34.92 32.30
C ASN A 246 -52.29 35.11 31.49
N PHE A 247 -52.09 36.30 30.91
CA PHE A 247 -50.90 36.70 30.16
C PHE A 247 -50.19 37.84 30.88
N GLY A 248 -48.93 37.64 31.28
CA GLY A 248 -48.10 38.56 32.06
C GLY A 248 -47.85 38.05 33.50
N ASN A 249 -47.38 38.92 34.39
CA ASN A 249 -46.84 38.49 35.70
C ASN A 249 -47.77 38.83 36.88
N GLY A 250 -47.93 37.92 37.83
CA GLY A 250 -48.58 38.18 39.12
C GLY A 250 -50.09 38.39 39.04
N ASN A 251 -50.78 37.80 38.06
CA ASN A 251 -52.24 37.90 37.94
C ASN A 251 -52.94 36.79 38.72
N TYR A 252 -54.00 37.15 39.46
CA TYR A 252 -54.85 36.24 40.20
C TYR A 252 -56.25 36.17 39.58
N GLY A 253 -56.67 35.01 39.06
CA GLY A 253 -58.00 34.81 38.47
C GLY A 253 -57.98 34.35 37.02
N VAL A 254 -58.85 34.90 36.15
CA VAL A 254 -59.12 34.34 34.80
C VAL A 254 -59.10 35.40 33.70
N LEU A 255 -58.43 35.13 32.57
CA LEU A 255 -58.43 36.01 31.38
C LEU A 255 -57.88 37.43 31.62
N ASN A 256 -56.78 37.57 32.38
CA ASN A 256 -56.12 38.86 32.57
C ASN A 256 -54.88 39.00 31.66
N PHE A 257 -54.71 40.15 31.02
CA PHE A 257 -53.56 40.52 30.19
C PHE A 257 -52.82 41.71 30.83
N GLY A 258 -51.54 41.55 31.17
CA GLY A 258 -50.69 42.52 31.84
C GLY A 258 -50.22 42.02 33.21
N SER A 259 -49.99 42.90 34.20
CA SER A 259 -49.32 42.49 35.45
C SER A 259 -50.05 42.90 36.72
N GLY A 260 -50.13 42.02 37.72
CA GLY A 260 -50.66 42.35 39.04
C GLY A 260 -52.18 42.49 39.11
N ASN A 261 -52.92 41.93 38.16
CA ASN A 261 -54.39 42.00 38.17
C ASN A 261 -54.99 40.93 39.09
N SER A 262 -56.05 41.25 39.83
CA SER A 262 -56.82 40.32 40.66
C SER A 262 -58.30 40.38 40.25
N GLY A 263 -58.83 39.29 39.69
CA GLY A 263 -60.18 39.24 39.12
C GLY A 263 -60.20 38.62 37.73
N GLY A 264 -60.96 39.17 36.77
CA GLY A 264 -60.99 38.60 35.41
C GLY A 264 -61.34 39.56 34.28
N LEU A 265 -60.96 39.21 33.05
CA LEU A 265 -61.13 40.03 31.83
C LEU A 265 -60.49 41.43 31.93
N SER A 266 -59.29 41.57 32.51
CA SER A 266 -58.58 42.86 32.60
C SER A 266 -57.43 42.97 31.59
N LEU A 267 -57.23 44.13 30.95
CA LEU A 267 -56.06 44.46 30.10
C LEU A 267 -55.28 45.64 30.71
N GLY A 268 -54.01 45.47 31.06
CA GLY A 268 -53.17 46.45 31.75
C GLY A 268 -52.69 45.93 33.11
N GLY A 269 -52.34 46.79 34.07
CA GLY A 269 -51.69 46.33 35.30
C GLY A 269 -52.23 46.87 36.63
N GLY A 270 -52.26 46.03 37.66
CA GLY A 270 -52.67 46.40 39.02
C GLY A 270 -54.18 46.54 39.23
N ASN A 271 -55.00 45.92 38.39
CA ASN A 271 -56.46 46.03 38.47
C ASN A 271 -57.05 45.01 39.46
N VAL A 272 -57.94 45.42 40.37
CA VAL A 272 -58.71 44.53 41.25
C VAL A 272 -60.20 44.59 40.85
N SER A 273 -60.57 43.86 39.81
CA SER A 273 -61.83 44.06 39.08
C SER A 273 -62.22 42.91 38.15
N VAL A 274 -63.48 42.88 37.73
CA VAL A 274 -63.91 42.12 36.54
C VAL A 274 -64.18 43.12 35.41
N LEU A 275 -63.53 42.94 34.25
CA LEU A 275 -63.66 43.74 33.02
C LEU A 275 -63.07 45.17 33.08
N SER A 276 -61.77 45.33 32.86
CA SER A 276 -61.08 46.64 32.89
C SER A 276 -60.00 46.80 31.81
N VAL A 277 -59.74 48.03 31.33
CA VAL A 277 -58.59 48.35 30.43
C VAL A 277 -57.82 49.56 30.96
N GLY A 278 -56.58 49.34 31.38
CA GLY A 278 -55.69 50.36 31.93
C GLY A 278 -54.91 49.88 33.15
N PHE A 279 -54.31 50.81 33.90
CA PHE A 279 -53.54 50.53 35.12
C PHE A 279 -54.29 50.97 36.38
N GLY A 280 -54.30 50.15 37.44
CA GLY A 280 -54.70 50.51 38.80
C GLY A 280 -56.22 50.57 39.09
N ASN A 281 -57.07 49.97 38.28
CA ASN A 281 -58.52 50.04 38.45
C ASN A 281 -59.02 49.21 39.64
N ASN A 282 -59.98 49.73 40.41
CA ASN A 282 -60.71 48.99 41.45
C ASN A 282 -62.22 49.13 41.20
N GLY A 283 -62.94 48.03 40.94
CA GLY A 283 -64.39 48.04 40.64
C GLY A 283 -64.79 47.54 39.24
N LEU A 284 -66.07 47.59 38.86
CA LEU A 284 -66.66 46.73 37.81
C LEU A 284 -66.63 47.21 36.33
N LEU A 285 -66.02 48.34 35.94
CA LEU A 285 -65.85 48.73 34.50
C LEU A 285 -65.05 50.05 34.31
N TYR A 286 -63.94 50.08 33.55
CA TYR A 286 -63.29 51.34 33.09
C TYR A 286 -62.45 51.14 31.80
N PHE A 287 -62.55 52.06 30.82
CA PHE A 287 -61.73 52.11 29.60
C PHE A 287 -61.18 53.52 29.39
N GLY A 288 -59.86 53.70 29.45
CA GLY A 288 -59.22 54.85 28.81
C GLY A 288 -57.84 55.20 29.33
N PHE A 289 -56.89 55.41 28.42
CA PHE A 289 -55.76 56.34 28.60
C PHE A 289 -55.33 56.95 27.24
N GLY A 290 -55.29 58.29 27.20
CA GLY A 290 -54.76 59.13 26.11
C GLY A 290 -53.22 59.04 25.99
N SER A 291 -52.49 59.88 25.27
CA SER A 291 -52.70 61.26 24.83
C SER A 291 -51.62 61.63 23.79
N GLY A 292 -51.96 62.28 22.67
CA GLY A 292 -50.92 62.80 21.76
C GLY A 292 -51.39 63.26 20.38
N LYS A 293 -51.86 64.51 20.31
CA LYS A 293 -51.97 65.48 19.20
C LYS A 293 -52.57 65.05 17.85
N ALA A 294 -53.71 65.69 17.56
CA ALA A 294 -54.35 65.80 16.25
C ALA A 294 -53.53 66.67 15.29
N GLY A 295 -53.39 66.18 14.06
CA GLY A 295 -52.84 66.94 12.92
C GLY A 295 -51.96 66.08 12.02
N ASP A 296 -52.59 65.21 11.23
CA ASP A 296 -52.27 64.94 9.82
C ASP A 296 -52.98 63.65 9.35
N PHE A 297 -54.00 63.84 8.51
CA PHE A 297 -54.70 62.77 7.82
C PHE A 297 -53.89 62.34 6.59
N LEU A 298 -52.89 61.49 6.79
CA LEU A 298 -52.36 60.58 5.78
C LEU A 298 -51.82 59.36 6.51
N ASN A 299 -52.38 58.18 6.19
CA ASN A 299 -52.08 56.89 6.79
C ASN A 299 -50.57 56.65 6.95
N VAL A 300 -50.02 57.00 8.11
CA VAL A 300 -48.63 56.75 8.49
C VAL A 300 -48.71 56.10 9.87
N ALA A 301 -48.96 54.80 9.87
CA ALA A 301 -48.85 54.00 11.08
C ALA A 301 -47.38 53.98 11.50
N ILE A 302 -46.97 54.90 12.38
CA ILE A 302 -45.67 54.88 13.07
C ILE A 302 -45.96 54.59 14.54
N PHE A 303 -45.58 53.39 14.98
CA PHE A 303 -45.61 52.99 16.37
C PHE A 303 -44.19 52.99 16.93
N GLY A 304 -43.75 54.12 17.50
CA GLY A 304 -42.40 54.27 18.08
C GLY A 304 -41.92 55.71 18.11
N SER A 305 -40.79 55.95 18.76
CA SER A 305 -40.15 57.26 18.94
C SER A 305 -38.95 57.44 18.00
N GLY A 306 -38.76 58.65 17.46
CA GLY A 306 -37.59 59.00 16.63
C GLY A 306 -37.58 58.38 15.22
N SER A 307 -38.74 58.03 14.66
CA SER A 307 -38.86 57.37 13.35
C SER A 307 -39.40 58.31 12.25
N SER A 308 -38.95 58.14 11.00
CA SER A 308 -39.35 58.94 9.83
C SER A 308 -39.69 58.07 8.62
N GLY A 309 -40.90 58.20 8.05
CA GLY A 309 -41.33 57.44 6.86
C GLY A 309 -42.78 56.95 6.96
N GLN A 310 -43.09 55.73 6.48
CA GLN A 310 -44.47 55.18 6.45
C GLN A 310 -44.53 53.71 6.89
N PHE A 311 -45.60 53.29 7.57
CA PHE A 311 -45.82 51.90 8.02
C PHE A 311 -44.66 51.34 8.88
N ILE A 312 -44.34 52.01 9.99
CA ILE A 312 -43.23 51.66 10.89
C ILE A 312 -43.77 51.13 12.23
N VAL A 313 -43.18 50.05 12.73
CA VAL A 313 -43.35 49.57 14.11
C VAL A 313 -41.97 49.46 14.74
N GLY A 314 -41.54 50.43 15.55
CA GLY A 314 -40.23 50.48 16.19
C GLY A 314 -39.67 51.90 16.34
N ASN A 315 -38.62 52.05 17.16
CA ASN A 315 -37.95 53.32 17.45
C ASN A 315 -36.76 53.57 16.52
N GLY A 316 -36.45 54.84 16.23
CA GLY A 316 -35.23 55.23 15.51
C GLY A 316 -35.15 54.73 14.06
N THR A 317 -36.30 54.47 13.41
CA THR A 317 -36.38 53.85 12.09
C THR A 317 -36.68 54.87 10.99
N SER A 318 -35.90 54.89 9.91
CA SER A 318 -36.07 55.77 8.75
C SER A 318 -36.39 54.96 7.48
N GLY A 319 -37.64 54.91 7.04
CA GLY A 319 -38.01 53.98 5.96
C GLY A 319 -39.49 53.75 5.68
N VAL A 320 -39.79 52.76 4.84
CA VAL A 320 -41.16 52.34 4.52
C VAL A 320 -41.36 50.88 4.91
N ALA A 321 -42.49 50.55 5.53
CA ALA A 321 -42.90 49.18 5.86
C ALA A 321 -41.84 48.42 6.71
N CYS A 322 -41.33 49.05 7.76
CA CYS A 322 -40.29 48.49 8.61
C CYS A 322 -40.83 48.07 9.99
N ILE A 323 -40.46 46.89 10.47
CA ILE A 323 -40.80 46.37 11.81
C ILE A 323 -39.49 46.10 12.55
N GLY A 324 -39.31 46.71 13.72
CA GLY A 324 -38.08 46.73 14.52
C GLY A 324 -37.44 48.11 14.62
N ASN A 325 -36.47 48.24 15.52
CA ASN A 325 -35.81 49.50 15.86
C ASN A 325 -34.58 49.75 14.97
N GLY A 326 -34.23 51.02 14.74
CA GLY A 326 -32.96 51.41 14.12
C GLY A 326 -32.81 51.02 12.65
N ASN A 327 -33.92 50.73 11.95
CA ASN A 327 -33.86 50.33 10.54
C ASN A 327 -33.74 51.55 9.61
N SER A 328 -33.03 51.40 8.49
CA SER A 328 -32.97 52.41 7.42
C SER A 328 -33.15 51.76 6.06
N GLY A 329 -34.21 52.13 5.33
CA GLY A 329 -34.58 51.55 4.02
C GLY A 329 -36.01 51.02 3.98
N TRP A 330 -36.32 50.08 3.08
CA TRP A 330 -37.69 49.61 2.82
C TRP A 330 -37.85 48.12 3.17
N PHE A 331 -39.01 47.74 3.73
CA PHE A 331 -39.39 46.34 3.99
C PHE A 331 -38.41 45.55 4.89
N ASN A 332 -37.85 46.19 5.92
CA ASN A 332 -36.98 45.51 6.88
C ASN A 332 -37.78 44.96 8.07
N PHE A 333 -37.50 43.72 8.47
CA PHE A 333 -38.08 43.06 9.64
C PHE A 333 -36.98 42.62 10.61
N GLY A 334 -36.92 43.18 11.81
CA GLY A 334 -35.87 43.01 12.81
C GLY A 334 -35.16 44.33 13.13
N ASP A 335 -34.11 44.33 13.96
CA ASP A 335 -33.47 45.57 14.44
C ASP A 335 -32.21 45.95 13.62
N ALA A 336 -31.88 47.24 13.56
CA ALA A 336 -30.62 47.78 13.06
C ALA A 336 -30.22 47.39 11.62
N ASN A 337 -31.20 47.16 10.73
CA ASN A 337 -30.90 46.87 9.32
C ASN A 337 -30.69 48.15 8.50
N LEU A 338 -29.65 48.19 7.68
CA LEU A 338 -29.37 49.25 6.72
C LEU A 338 -29.45 48.71 5.29
N GLY A 339 -30.42 49.19 4.51
CA GLY A 339 -30.74 48.71 3.15
C GLY A 339 -32.18 48.19 3.05
N ASN A 340 -32.50 47.39 2.04
CA ASN A 340 -33.89 47.01 1.74
C ASN A 340 -34.14 45.50 1.85
N ASN A 341 -35.38 45.11 2.21
CA ASN A 341 -35.87 43.73 2.23
C ASN A 341 -35.06 42.77 3.12
N ASN A 342 -34.50 43.26 4.23
CA ASN A 342 -33.78 42.41 5.17
C ASN A 342 -34.73 41.81 6.22
N ILE A 343 -34.54 40.53 6.54
CA ILE A 343 -35.27 39.84 7.61
C ILE A 343 -34.24 39.32 8.62
N GLY A 344 -34.40 39.67 9.89
CA GLY A 344 -33.43 39.48 10.97
C GLY A 344 -32.75 40.80 11.36
N SER A 345 -31.67 40.79 12.14
CA SER A 345 -31.13 42.03 12.74
C SER A 345 -29.67 42.31 12.37
N GLY A 346 -29.32 43.59 12.24
CA GLY A 346 -27.97 44.07 12.01
C GLY A 346 -27.44 43.87 10.59
N ASN A 347 -28.31 43.63 9.60
CA ASN A 347 -27.86 43.43 8.22
C ASN A 347 -27.53 44.77 7.54
N HIS A 348 -26.40 44.84 6.86
CA HIS A 348 -25.95 45.98 6.06
C HIS A 348 -25.91 45.59 4.58
N GLY A 349 -26.86 46.07 3.79
CA GLY A 349 -27.08 45.68 2.38
C GLY A 349 -28.54 45.29 2.16
N SER A 350 -28.85 44.58 1.06
CA SER A 350 -30.25 44.26 0.72
C SER A 350 -30.51 42.76 0.57
N VAL A 351 -31.76 42.35 0.83
CA VAL A 351 -32.26 40.97 0.63
C VAL A 351 -31.48 39.94 1.48
N ASN A 352 -31.06 40.31 2.69
CA ASN A 352 -30.42 39.38 3.61
C ASN A 352 -31.46 38.72 4.53
N LEU A 353 -31.33 37.41 4.75
CA LEU A 353 -32.12 36.67 5.74
C LEU A 353 -31.19 36.12 6.83
N GLY A 354 -31.33 36.64 8.05
CA GLY A 354 -30.55 36.26 9.23
C GLY A 354 -29.93 37.48 9.90
N PHE A 355 -28.75 37.33 10.51
CA PHE A 355 -28.21 38.35 11.42
C PHE A 355 -26.82 38.82 11.02
N ALA A 356 -26.55 40.12 11.19
CA ALA A 356 -25.23 40.73 11.03
C ALA A 356 -24.56 40.50 9.66
N ASN A 357 -25.32 40.28 8.58
CA ASN A 357 -24.75 40.10 7.25
C ASN A 357 -24.39 41.46 6.63
N ALA A 358 -23.19 41.60 6.06
CA ALA A 358 -22.73 42.75 5.31
C ALA A 358 -22.60 42.41 3.82
N GLY A 359 -23.24 43.17 2.94
CA GLY A 359 -23.46 42.86 1.52
C GLY A 359 -24.89 42.41 1.25
N SER A 360 -25.18 41.86 0.06
CA SER A 360 -26.56 41.56 -0.37
C SER A 360 -26.79 40.08 -0.67
N TYR A 361 -28.05 39.63 -0.57
CA TYR A 361 -28.48 38.26 -0.85
C TYR A 361 -27.86 37.17 0.06
N ASN A 362 -27.43 37.52 1.27
CA ASN A 362 -26.87 36.55 2.20
C ASN A 362 -27.96 35.85 3.04
N LEU A 363 -27.81 34.54 3.25
CA LEU A 363 -28.64 33.72 4.13
C LEU A 363 -27.80 33.20 5.29
N GLY A 364 -28.10 33.61 6.51
CA GLY A 364 -27.45 33.11 7.74
C GLY A 364 -26.86 34.23 8.59
N PHE A 365 -25.67 34.02 9.16
CA PHE A 365 -25.14 34.88 10.22
C PHE A 365 -23.76 35.42 9.86
N ALA A 366 -23.53 36.72 10.07
CA ALA A 366 -22.21 37.37 9.98
C ALA A 366 -21.48 37.19 8.63
N ASN A 367 -22.20 36.95 7.52
CA ASN A 367 -21.56 36.84 6.21
C ASN A 367 -21.18 38.23 5.67
N THR A 368 -19.99 38.36 5.11
CA THR A 368 -19.47 39.59 4.49
C THR A 368 -19.22 39.36 2.99
N GLY A 369 -19.88 40.12 2.12
CA GLY A 369 -19.90 39.96 0.66
C GLY A 369 -21.31 39.58 0.16
N ASN A 370 -21.43 39.05 -1.06
CA ASN A 370 -22.74 38.80 -1.68
C ASN A 370 -23.06 37.32 -1.89
N SER A 371 -24.35 36.96 -1.78
CA SER A 371 -24.89 35.63 -2.10
C SER A 371 -24.28 34.48 -1.28
N ASN A 372 -23.88 34.74 -0.03
CA ASN A 372 -23.35 33.71 0.85
C ASN A 372 -24.46 33.00 1.64
N ILE A 373 -24.32 31.70 1.86
CA ILE A 373 -25.23 30.88 2.67
C ILE A 373 -24.43 30.27 3.83
N GLY A 374 -24.80 30.57 5.07
CA GLY A 374 -24.23 29.97 6.28
C GLY A 374 -23.70 31.00 7.27
N LEU A 375 -22.54 30.75 7.88
CA LEU A 375 -22.06 31.49 9.05
C LEU A 375 -20.67 32.10 8.80
N ALA A 376 -20.47 33.39 9.06
CA ALA A 376 -19.17 34.06 9.03
C ALA A 376 -18.34 33.90 7.73
N ASN A 377 -19.00 33.75 6.57
CA ASN A 377 -18.28 33.66 5.29
C ASN A 377 -17.86 35.06 4.79
N THR A 378 -16.62 35.19 4.30
CA THR A 378 -16.07 36.43 3.71
C THR A 378 -15.76 36.23 2.22
N GLY A 379 -16.40 37.01 1.35
CA GLY A 379 -16.32 36.93 -0.12
C GLY A 379 -17.69 36.67 -0.77
N ASN A 380 -17.74 36.14 -1.99
CA ASN A 380 -19.00 35.99 -2.75
C ASN A 380 -19.34 34.54 -3.10
N ASN A 381 -20.63 34.19 -3.10
CA ASN A 381 -21.18 32.88 -3.50
C ASN A 381 -20.65 31.69 -2.67
N ASN A 382 -20.38 31.90 -1.38
CA ASN A 382 -19.90 30.83 -0.49
C ASN A 382 -21.06 30.10 0.21
N ILE A 383 -20.95 28.78 0.40
CA ILE A 383 -21.93 27.97 1.14
C ILE A 383 -21.20 27.23 2.27
N GLY A 384 -21.32 27.68 3.51
CA GLY A 384 -20.49 27.14 4.58
C GLY A 384 -20.40 27.92 5.89
N ILE A 385 -19.38 27.59 6.69
CA ILE A 385 -19.08 28.28 7.95
C ILE A 385 -17.65 28.80 7.91
N GLY A 386 -17.39 30.11 8.01
CA GLY A 386 -16.05 30.68 8.19
C GLY A 386 -15.18 30.77 6.94
N LEU A 387 -15.74 30.63 5.74
CA LEU A 387 -14.99 30.61 4.48
C LEU A 387 -14.39 31.99 4.15
N THR A 388 -13.23 32.05 3.49
CA THR A 388 -12.60 33.31 3.03
C THR A 388 -12.16 33.18 1.56
N GLY A 389 -12.83 33.90 0.65
CA GLY A 389 -12.63 33.86 -0.81
C GLY A 389 -13.97 33.76 -1.56
N ASN A 390 -13.97 33.40 -2.85
CA ASN A 390 -15.20 33.33 -3.66
C ASN A 390 -15.50 31.88 -4.11
N ASN A 391 -16.79 31.56 -4.26
CA ASN A 391 -17.30 30.28 -4.79
C ASN A 391 -16.85 29.04 -3.99
N GLN A 392 -16.72 29.16 -2.68
CA GLN A 392 -16.30 28.07 -1.78
C GLN A 392 -17.51 27.34 -1.20
N ILE A 393 -17.38 26.03 -0.96
CA ILE A 393 -18.38 25.22 -0.24
C ILE A 393 -17.67 24.43 0.86
N GLY A 394 -18.07 24.57 2.14
CA GLY A 394 -17.49 23.80 3.26
C GLY A 394 -17.31 24.56 4.58
N PHE A 395 -16.27 24.21 5.34
CA PHE A 395 -15.92 24.87 6.62
C PHE A 395 -14.57 25.60 6.49
N GLY A 396 -14.55 26.84 6.96
CA GLY A 396 -13.45 27.78 6.98
C GLY A 396 -12.29 27.32 7.83
N GLY A 397 -11.07 27.60 7.35
CA GLY A 397 -9.84 27.02 7.88
C GLY A 397 -9.53 25.64 7.32
N LEU A 398 -10.51 24.93 6.74
CA LEU A 398 -10.31 23.63 6.12
C LEU A 398 -10.14 23.69 4.61
N ASN A 399 -10.50 24.75 3.89
CA ASN A 399 -10.13 24.89 2.47
C ASN A 399 -9.48 26.26 2.23
N SER A 400 -8.24 26.29 1.72
CA SER A 400 -7.48 27.53 1.46
C SER A 400 -7.28 27.77 -0.05
N GLY A 401 -7.46 29.02 -0.51
CA GLY A 401 -7.34 29.41 -1.92
C GLY A 401 -8.67 29.57 -2.66
N VAL A 402 -8.73 29.33 -3.98
CA VAL A 402 -9.86 29.76 -4.84
C VAL A 402 -10.50 28.58 -5.58
N GLY A 403 -11.83 28.49 -5.59
CA GLY A 403 -12.56 27.50 -6.38
C GLY A 403 -12.35 26.05 -5.94
N ASN A 404 -11.92 25.82 -4.69
CA ASN A 404 -11.81 24.46 -4.14
C ASN A 404 -13.19 23.97 -3.66
N SER A 405 -13.48 22.68 -3.89
CA SER A 405 -14.71 22.00 -3.46
C SER A 405 -14.37 20.75 -2.63
N GLY A 406 -14.99 20.57 -1.46
CA GLY A 406 -14.72 19.46 -0.55
C GLY A 406 -14.14 19.90 0.80
N LEU A 407 -13.17 19.18 1.39
CA LEU A 407 -12.55 19.53 2.68
C LEU A 407 -11.02 19.38 2.64
N PHE A 408 -10.29 20.19 3.41
CA PHE A 408 -8.83 20.11 3.54
C PHE A 408 -8.02 20.43 2.27
N ASN A 409 -8.63 21.06 1.26
CA ASN A 409 -7.93 21.41 0.02
C ASN A 409 -7.17 22.75 0.12
N SER A 410 -6.04 22.88 -0.58
CA SER A 410 -5.23 24.10 -0.67
C SER A 410 -4.85 24.44 -2.11
N GLY A 411 -4.87 25.72 -2.48
CA GLY A 411 -4.54 26.18 -3.84
C GLY A 411 -5.78 26.51 -4.67
N GLN A 412 -5.83 26.14 -5.94
CA GLN A 412 -6.88 26.56 -6.88
C GLN A 412 -7.60 25.38 -7.55
N GLY A 413 -8.93 25.44 -7.62
CA GLY A 413 -9.72 24.52 -8.45
C GLY A 413 -9.68 23.04 -8.05
N ASN A 414 -9.26 22.71 -6.82
CA ASN A 414 -9.18 21.33 -6.38
C ASN A 414 -10.54 20.79 -5.93
N SER A 415 -10.84 19.53 -6.22
CA SER A 415 -12.09 18.87 -5.84
C SER A 415 -11.83 17.58 -5.07
N GLY A 416 -12.44 17.44 -3.88
CA GLY A 416 -12.34 16.25 -3.02
C GLY A 416 -11.69 16.56 -1.66
N PHE A 417 -10.70 15.78 -1.23
CA PHE A 417 -10.13 15.89 0.12
C PHE A 417 -8.62 16.10 0.10
N PHE A 418 -8.07 16.96 0.97
CA PHE A 418 -6.62 17.06 1.21
C PHE A 418 -5.75 17.39 -0.02
N ASN A 419 -6.31 17.88 -1.12
CA ASN A 419 -5.54 18.16 -2.32
C ASN A 419 -4.79 19.50 -2.21
N ALA A 420 -3.60 19.59 -2.80
CA ALA A 420 -2.75 20.77 -2.79
C ALA A 420 -2.28 21.17 -4.20
N GLY A 421 -2.40 22.44 -4.57
CA GLY A 421 -1.94 22.95 -5.87
C GLY A 421 -3.10 23.34 -6.79
N PHE A 422 -3.08 22.95 -8.06
CA PHE A 422 -4.03 23.40 -9.08
C PHE A 422 -4.82 22.24 -9.70
N GLY A 423 -6.14 22.33 -9.72
CA GLY A 423 -7.00 21.46 -10.55
C GLY A 423 -6.93 19.98 -10.23
N ASN A 424 -6.55 19.59 -9.00
CA ASN A 424 -6.48 18.18 -8.65
C ASN A 424 -7.88 17.64 -8.26
N HIS A 425 -8.19 16.42 -8.68
CA HIS A 425 -9.46 15.75 -8.44
C HIS A 425 -9.26 14.44 -7.67
N GLY A 426 -9.86 14.33 -6.49
CA GLY A 426 -9.85 13.13 -5.64
C GLY A 426 -9.27 13.40 -4.25
N ALA A 427 -8.27 12.64 -3.79
CA ALA A 427 -7.82 12.72 -2.39
C ALA A 427 -6.30 12.78 -2.20
N GLY A 428 -5.80 13.79 -1.49
CA GLY A 428 -4.40 13.90 -1.09
C GLY A 428 -3.43 14.09 -2.26
N ASN A 429 -3.90 14.57 -3.40
CA ASN A 429 -3.04 14.85 -4.55
C ASN A 429 -2.29 16.17 -4.36
N SER A 430 -1.06 16.27 -4.89
CA SER A 430 -0.24 17.48 -4.86
C SER A 430 0.28 17.85 -6.25
N GLY A 431 0.37 19.15 -6.56
CA GLY A 431 0.83 19.63 -7.86
C GLY A 431 -0.35 20.04 -8.75
N GLN A 432 -0.36 19.60 -10.02
CA GLN A 432 -1.26 20.13 -11.04
C GLN A 432 -2.02 19.01 -11.77
N GLU A 433 -3.34 19.15 -11.87
CA GLU A 433 -4.22 18.36 -12.73
C GLU A 433 -4.19 16.84 -12.50
N ASN A 434 -3.85 16.40 -11.28
CA ASN A 434 -3.84 14.98 -10.96
C ASN A 434 -5.25 14.45 -10.68
N LEU A 435 -5.55 13.23 -11.14
CA LEU A 435 -6.81 12.54 -10.94
C LEU A 435 -6.60 11.26 -10.10
N GLY A 436 -7.40 11.08 -9.05
CA GLY A 436 -7.34 9.90 -8.18
C GLY A 436 -6.83 10.26 -6.80
N ALA A 437 -5.86 9.53 -6.25
CA ALA A 437 -5.41 9.78 -4.88
C ALA A 437 -3.89 9.72 -4.70
N LEU A 438 -3.37 10.50 -3.76
CA LEU A 438 -1.97 10.51 -3.34
C LEU A 438 -0.96 10.73 -4.48
N ASN A 439 -1.41 11.29 -5.61
CA ASN A 439 -0.54 11.57 -6.75
C ASN A 439 0.22 12.89 -6.52
N SER A 440 1.45 12.97 -7.03
CA SER A 440 2.28 14.18 -6.97
C SER A 440 2.85 14.55 -8.34
N GLY A 441 2.89 15.85 -8.65
CA GLY A 441 3.42 16.37 -9.91
C GLY A 441 2.32 16.77 -10.89
N PHE A 442 2.42 16.40 -12.16
CA PHE A 442 1.56 16.92 -13.23
C PHE A 442 0.81 15.80 -13.98
N VAL A 443 -0.51 15.94 -14.12
CA VAL A 443 -1.43 15.12 -14.94
C VAL A 443 -1.38 13.60 -14.67
N ASN A 444 -0.99 13.18 -13.47
CA ASN A 444 -1.00 11.75 -13.13
C ASN A 444 -2.42 11.26 -12.83
N THR A 445 -2.73 10.04 -13.25
CA THR A 445 -4.03 9.39 -13.03
C THR A 445 -3.87 8.07 -12.26
N GLY A 446 -4.61 7.90 -11.17
CA GLY A 446 -4.65 6.67 -10.37
C GLY A 446 -4.25 6.89 -8.91
N LEU A 447 -3.40 6.04 -8.33
CA LEU A 447 -3.03 6.10 -6.91
C LEU A 447 -1.51 6.20 -6.72
N GLY A 448 -1.03 7.18 -5.96
CA GLY A 448 0.35 7.21 -5.47
C GLY A 448 1.42 7.46 -6.53
N ASN A 449 1.06 7.94 -7.71
CA ASN A 449 2.01 8.22 -8.77
C ASN A 449 2.78 9.52 -8.49
N SER A 450 4.04 9.60 -8.92
CA SER A 450 4.90 10.78 -8.76
C SER A 450 5.61 11.16 -10.07
N GLY A 451 5.73 12.46 -10.34
CA GLY A 451 6.40 12.98 -11.54
C GLY A 451 5.41 13.61 -12.54
N SER A 452 5.76 13.64 -13.82
CA SER A 452 5.06 14.45 -14.81
C SER A 452 4.99 13.76 -16.17
N GLY A 453 3.96 14.04 -16.97
CA GLY A 453 4.01 13.71 -18.39
C GLY A 453 5.15 14.46 -19.10
N SER A 454 5.71 13.88 -20.16
CA SER A 454 6.70 14.58 -21.01
C SER A 454 6.06 15.80 -21.70
N SER A 455 6.88 16.78 -22.10
CA SER A 455 6.40 18.00 -22.76
C SER A 455 5.56 17.65 -24.00
N GLY A 456 4.27 17.99 -23.99
CA GLY A 456 3.30 17.66 -25.06
C GLY A 456 2.49 16.39 -24.83
N SER A 457 2.79 15.61 -23.78
CA SER A 457 1.93 14.52 -23.34
C SER A 457 0.65 15.07 -22.73
N LEU A 458 -0.50 14.58 -23.18
CA LEU A 458 -1.80 14.91 -22.59
C LEU A 458 -2.01 14.21 -21.23
N PHE A 459 -1.16 13.24 -20.89
CA PHE A 459 -1.33 12.37 -19.72
C PHE A 459 0.03 12.14 -19.04
N GLY A 460 0.04 12.10 -17.71
CA GLY A 460 1.22 11.73 -16.94
C GLY A 460 1.30 10.23 -16.73
N ASN A 461 1.80 9.80 -15.57
CA ASN A 461 1.75 8.40 -15.21
C ASN A 461 0.29 7.94 -15.02
N TRP A 462 -0.04 6.74 -15.50
CA TRP A 462 -1.35 6.10 -15.37
C TRP A 462 -1.23 4.79 -14.58
N GLY A 463 -1.98 4.68 -13.48
CA GLY A 463 -2.09 3.47 -12.68
C GLY A 463 -1.63 3.67 -11.24
N LEU A 464 -0.76 2.80 -10.72
CA LEU A 464 -0.46 2.74 -9.27
C LEU A 464 1.04 2.93 -8.99
N PHE A 465 1.40 3.86 -8.11
CA PHE A 465 2.75 4.00 -7.56
C PHE A 465 3.89 4.08 -8.59
N ASN A 466 3.62 4.66 -9.76
CA ASN A 466 4.66 4.92 -10.74
C ASN A 466 5.44 6.19 -10.39
N SER A 467 6.72 6.25 -10.77
CA SER A 467 7.59 7.42 -10.60
C SER A 467 8.29 7.78 -11.91
N GLY A 468 8.44 9.08 -12.19
CA GLY A 468 9.01 9.59 -13.44
C GLY A 468 7.92 10.05 -14.42
N ALA A 469 8.04 9.70 -15.70
CA ALA A 469 7.16 10.23 -16.75
C ALA A 469 6.44 9.16 -17.58
N ASP A 470 5.18 9.41 -17.93
CA ASP A 470 4.40 8.66 -18.93
C ASP A 470 4.38 7.13 -18.73
N ASN A 471 4.54 6.63 -17.50
CA ASN A 471 4.47 5.20 -17.24
C ASN A 471 3.02 4.73 -17.15
N VAL A 472 2.72 3.55 -17.71
CA VAL A 472 1.41 2.92 -17.66
C VAL A 472 1.49 1.59 -16.91
N GLY A 473 0.66 1.44 -15.88
CA GLY A 473 0.59 0.23 -15.06
C GLY A 473 1.00 0.50 -13.62
N SER A 474 1.86 -0.32 -13.01
CA SER A 474 2.12 -0.23 -11.56
C SER A 474 3.59 -0.29 -11.17
N PHE A 475 4.02 0.49 -10.17
CA PHE A 475 5.36 0.42 -9.58
C PHE A 475 6.51 0.58 -10.58
N ASN A 476 6.29 1.28 -11.69
CA ASN A 476 7.35 1.58 -12.64
C ASN A 476 8.14 2.82 -12.20
N SER A 477 9.45 2.83 -12.46
CA SER A 477 10.34 3.95 -12.19
C SER A 477 11.09 4.36 -13.46
N GLY A 478 11.15 5.65 -13.74
CA GLY A 478 11.74 6.21 -14.95
C GLY A 478 10.67 6.59 -15.96
N ASN A 479 10.88 6.37 -17.26
CA ASN A 479 10.04 7.00 -18.29
C ASN A 479 9.42 6.01 -19.28
N THR A 480 8.14 6.20 -19.62
CA THR A 480 7.45 5.52 -20.73
C THR A 480 7.45 3.98 -20.60
N ASN A 481 7.50 3.46 -19.37
CA ASN A 481 7.39 2.02 -19.14
C ASN A 481 5.93 1.58 -19.16
N THR A 482 5.63 0.44 -19.78
CA THR A 482 4.31 -0.18 -19.79
C THR A 482 4.34 -1.54 -19.09
N GLY A 483 3.47 -1.72 -18.10
CA GLY A 483 3.35 -2.95 -17.31
C GLY A 483 3.69 -2.71 -15.85
N SER A 484 4.49 -3.57 -15.20
CA SER A 484 4.71 -3.45 -13.75
C SER A 484 6.16 -3.61 -13.31
N PHE A 485 6.57 -2.90 -12.26
CA PHE A 485 7.90 -3.05 -11.63
C PHE A 485 9.08 -2.84 -12.58
N ASN A 486 8.90 -2.09 -13.68
CA ASN A 486 10.01 -1.78 -14.57
C ASN A 486 10.80 -0.58 -14.06
N SER A 487 12.12 -0.63 -14.16
CA SER A 487 13.02 0.49 -13.85
C SER A 487 13.85 0.90 -15.07
N GLY A 488 13.99 2.20 -15.29
CA GLY A 488 14.64 2.76 -16.48
C GLY A 488 13.62 3.26 -17.50
N SER A 489 13.82 3.07 -18.80
CA SER A 489 12.99 3.72 -19.82
C SER A 489 12.50 2.82 -20.94
N ILE A 490 11.25 3.03 -21.39
CA ILE A 490 10.65 2.39 -22.57
C ILE A 490 10.63 0.85 -22.44
N ASN A 491 10.51 0.32 -21.23
CA ASN A 491 10.35 -1.12 -21.03
C ASN A 491 8.88 -1.52 -21.16
N THR A 492 8.62 -2.68 -21.77
CA THR A 492 7.29 -3.28 -21.88
C THR A 492 7.27 -4.65 -21.21
N GLY A 493 6.33 -4.89 -20.31
CA GLY A 493 6.20 -6.15 -19.58
C GLY A 493 6.42 -5.94 -18.08
N SER A 494 7.09 -6.87 -17.39
CA SER A 494 7.25 -6.76 -15.93
C SER A 494 8.64 -7.02 -15.40
N GLY A 495 9.06 -6.26 -14.40
CA GLY A 495 10.30 -6.48 -13.66
C GLY A 495 11.57 -6.24 -14.48
N ASN A 496 11.51 -5.48 -15.57
CA ASN A 496 12.68 -5.19 -16.38
C ASN A 496 13.48 -4.02 -15.80
N SER A 497 14.80 -4.10 -15.78
CA SER A 497 15.71 -3.02 -15.35
C SER A 497 16.66 -2.61 -16.47
N GLY A 498 16.73 -1.31 -16.76
CA GLY A 498 17.46 -0.73 -17.89
C GLY A 498 16.49 -0.16 -18.93
N SER A 499 16.81 -0.21 -20.21
CA SER A 499 16.01 0.47 -21.24
C SER A 499 15.64 -0.39 -22.44
N LEU A 500 14.48 -0.12 -23.04
CA LEU A 500 13.97 -0.79 -24.25
C LEU A 500 13.87 -2.33 -24.12
N ASN A 501 13.66 -2.86 -22.92
CA ASN A 501 13.43 -4.30 -22.75
C ASN A 501 11.96 -4.66 -22.96
N THR A 502 11.71 -5.80 -23.58
CA THR A 502 10.37 -6.36 -23.76
C THR A 502 10.28 -7.77 -23.16
N GLY A 503 9.34 -7.99 -22.23
CA GLY A 503 9.08 -9.28 -21.61
C GLY A 503 9.21 -9.23 -20.08
N PHE A 504 9.76 -10.28 -19.46
CA PHE A 504 9.77 -10.44 -18.01
C PHE A 504 11.19 -10.51 -17.43
N GLY A 505 11.51 -9.68 -16.43
CA GLY A 505 12.70 -9.84 -15.61
C GLY A 505 14.03 -9.62 -16.33
N ASN A 506 14.06 -8.88 -17.44
CA ASN A 506 15.30 -8.61 -18.16
C ASN A 506 16.12 -7.50 -17.48
N SER A 507 17.44 -7.65 -17.44
CA SER A 507 18.38 -6.67 -16.90
C SER A 507 19.37 -6.19 -17.98
N GLY A 508 19.56 -4.89 -18.10
CA GLY A 508 20.36 -4.27 -19.16
C GLY A 508 19.47 -3.65 -20.24
N ASP A 509 19.90 -3.62 -21.49
CA ASP A 509 19.22 -2.84 -22.54
C ASP A 509 18.84 -3.66 -23.77
N LEU A 510 17.75 -3.28 -24.44
CA LEU A 510 17.33 -3.84 -25.74
C LEU A 510 17.07 -5.37 -25.74
N ASN A 511 16.76 -5.98 -24.59
CA ASN A 511 16.50 -7.41 -24.52
C ASN A 511 15.03 -7.72 -24.82
N THR A 512 14.78 -8.83 -25.52
CA THR A 512 13.43 -9.35 -25.82
C THR A 512 13.29 -10.78 -25.34
N GLY A 513 12.27 -11.07 -24.53
CA GLY A 513 12.00 -12.37 -23.92
C GLY A 513 12.12 -12.31 -22.41
N ASN A 514 12.60 -13.37 -21.75
CA ASN A 514 12.56 -13.46 -20.29
C ASN A 514 13.93 -13.67 -19.64
N PHE A 515 14.16 -12.98 -18.53
CA PHE A 515 15.33 -13.16 -17.66
C PHE A 515 16.68 -13.05 -18.39
N ASN A 516 16.75 -12.26 -19.46
CA ASN A 516 18.01 -11.98 -20.12
C ASN A 516 18.80 -10.93 -19.34
N SER A 517 20.13 -11.06 -19.35
CA SER A 517 21.06 -10.11 -18.74
C SER A 517 22.05 -9.59 -19.78
N GLY A 518 22.24 -8.28 -19.84
CA GLY A 518 23.16 -7.63 -20.77
C GLY A 518 22.43 -6.88 -21.88
N VAL A 519 22.90 -6.96 -23.11
CA VAL A 519 22.43 -6.08 -24.19
C VAL A 519 22.00 -6.87 -25.42
N ASN A 520 20.85 -6.49 -25.99
CA ASN A 520 20.39 -6.96 -27.30
C ASN A 520 20.21 -8.49 -27.39
N ASN A 521 19.83 -9.15 -26.30
CA ASN A 521 19.56 -10.58 -26.31
C ASN A 521 18.09 -10.85 -26.67
N THR A 522 17.83 -11.91 -27.44
CA THR A 522 16.49 -12.36 -27.84
C THR A 522 16.26 -13.81 -27.42
N GLY A 523 15.16 -14.09 -26.73
CA GLY A 523 14.81 -15.41 -26.18
C GLY A 523 14.90 -15.40 -24.65
N ASP A 524 15.24 -16.51 -24.00
CA ASP A 524 15.16 -16.61 -22.54
C ASP A 524 16.51 -16.93 -21.88
N TYR A 525 16.76 -16.36 -20.70
CA TYR A 525 17.93 -16.64 -19.84
C TYR A 525 19.30 -16.44 -20.51
N ASN A 526 19.41 -15.58 -21.52
CA ASN A 526 20.70 -15.28 -22.14
C ASN A 526 21.47 -14.24 -21.32
N ALA A 527 22.78 -14.39 -21.22
CA ALA A 527 23.68 -13.47 -20.55
C ALA A 527 24.76 -12.96 -21.51
N GLY A 528 24.96 -11.65 -21.57
CA GLY A 528 25.99 -11.00 -22.39
C GLY A 528 25.39 -10.19 -23.54
N TYR A 529 25.93 -10.32 -24.74
CA TYR A 529 25.64 -9.41 -25.86
C TYR A 529 25.12 -10.13 -27.10
N GLY A 530 23.95 -9.73 -27.60
CA GLY A 530 23.51 -10.12 -28.96
C GLY A 530 23.21 -11.62 -29.12
N ASN A 531 22.90 -12.35 -28.05
CA ASN A 531 22.57 -13.77 -28.15
C ASN A 531 21.12 -13.98 -28.58
N THR A 532 20.87 -15.04 -29.36
CA THR A 532 19.52 -15.43 -29.80
C THR A 532 19.24 -16.88 -29.43
N GLY A 533 18.11 -17.15 -28.76
CA GLY A 533 17.70 -18.47 -28.30
C GLY A 533 17.70 -18.55 -26.77
N ASN A 534 18.08 -19.68 -26.16
CA ASN A 534 17.89 -19.87 -24.71
C ASN A 534 19.16 -20.23 -23.95
N GLY A 535 19.40 -19.58 -22.80
CA GLY A 535 20.45 -19.98 -21.87
C GLY A 535 21.87 -19.78 -22.40
N ASN A 536 22.09 -18.90 -23.38
CA ASN A 536 23.42 -18.65 -23.92
C ASN A 536 24.19 -17.64 -23.06
N ALA A 537 25.48 -17.84 -22.87
CA ALA A 537 26.38 -16.95 -22.14
C ALA A 537 27.55 -16.47 -23.00
N GLY A 538 27.78 -15.16 -23.07
CA GLY A 538 28.82 -14.53 -23.88
C GLY A 538 28.22 -13.69 -25.00
N SER A 539 28.78 -13.76 -26.21
CA SER A 539 28.40 -12.84 -27.29
C SER A 539 28.05 -13.52 -28.60
N TYR A 540 26.96 -13.06 -29.23
CA TYR A 540 26.53 -13.47 -30.58
C TYR A 540 26.32 -14.98 -30.76
N ASN A 541 25.91 -15.68 -29.72
CA ASN A 541 25.56 -17.09 -29.84
C ASN A 541 24.12 -17.24 -30.34
N THR A 542 23.88 -18.24 -31.19
CA THR A 542 22.55 -18.59 -31.70
C THR A 542 22.22 -20.04 -31.34
N GLY A 543 21.05 -20.27 -30.77
CA GLY A 543 20.59 -21.60 -30.34
C GLY A 543 20.51 -21.70 -28.81
N ASN A 544 20.90 -22.82 -28.22
CA ASN A 544 20.64 -23.07 -26.80
C ASN A 544 21.90 -23.42 -26.01
N TYR A 545 22.01 -22.93 -24.78
CA TYR A 545 23.02 -23.34 -23.80
C TYR A 545 24.48 -23.20 -24.30
N ASN A 546 24.75 -22.28 -25.23
CA ASN A 546 26.10 -22.03 -25.70
C ASN A 546 26.85 -21.10 -24.73
N SER A 547 28.13 -21.34 -24.52
CA SER A 547 29.03 -20.50 -23.73
C SER A 547 30.22 -20.02 -24.57
N GLY A 548 30.62 -18.77 -24.41
CA GLY A 548 31.66 -18.14 -25.23
C GLY A 548 31.05 -17.31 -26.35
N ASN A 549 31.67 -17.26 -27.54
CA ASN A 549 31.26 -16.32 -28.58
C ASN A 549 31.04 -16.97 -29.95
N PHE A 550 30.07 -16.45 -30.70
CA PHE A 550 29.77 -16.82 -32.09
C PHE A 550 29.47 -18.31 -32.30
N ASN A 551 28.97 -19.01 -31.29
CA ASN A 551 28.57 -20.40 -31.43
C ASN A 551 27.15 -20.51 -31.99
N THR A 552 26.92 -21.51 -32.85
CA THR A 552 25.60 -21.82 -33.42
C THR A 552 25.21 -23.27 -33.13
N GLY A 553 24.03 -23.49 -32.56
CA GLY A 553 23.52 -24.83 -32.22
C GLY A 553 23.32 -24.98 -30.71
N SER A 554 23.59 -26.16 -30.14
CA SER A 554 23.28 -26.46 -28.75
C SER A 554 24.50 -26.86 -27.91
N GLY A 555 24.66 -26.28 -26.72
CA GLY A 555 25.62 -26.76 -25.72
C GLY A 555 27.08 -26.62 -26.12
N ASN A 556 27.41 -25.70 -27.03
CA ASN A 556 28.81 -25.47 -27.42
C ASN A 556 29.53 -24.57 -26.40
N ALA A 557 30.82 -24.80 -26.20
CA ALA A 557 31.68 -23.98 -25.33
C ALA A 557 32.93 -23.52 -26.08
N GLY A 558 33.17 -22.21 -26.13
CA GLY A 558 34.35 -21.59 -26.74
C GLY A 558 33.99 -20.64 -27.88
N PHE A 559 34.71 -20.71 -29.01
CA PHE A 559 34.60 -19.72 -30.08
C PHE A 559 34.25 -20.35 -31.44
N VAL A 560 33.23 -19.84 -32.13
CA VAL A 560 32.89 -20.19 -33.52
C VAL A 560 32.64 -21.69 -33.73
N ASN A 561 31.99 -22.36 -32.78
CA ASN A 561 31.54 -23.73 -32.98
C ASN A 561 30.16 -23.77 -33.64
N THR A 562 29.94 -24.73 -34.53
CA THR A 562 28.66 -24.98 -35.19
C THR A 562 28.22 -26.43 -34.99
N GLY A 563 26.99 -26.64 -34.55
CA GLY A 563 26.45 -27.97 -34.22
C GLY A 563 26.25 -28.12 -32.72
N ASP A 564 26.48 -29.31 -32.17
CA ASP A 564 26.07 -29.63 -30.80
C ASP A 564 27.23 -30.12 -29.93
N ASN A 565 27.25 -29.68 -28.67
CA ASN A 565 28.15 -30.18 -27.62
C ASN A 565 29.65 -30.08 -27.96
N ASN A 566 30.06 -29.13 -28.81
CA ASN A 566 31.47 -28.93 -29.13
C ASN A 566 32.15 -28.08 -28.05
N SER A 567 33.40 -28.41 -27.72
CA SER A 567 34.25 -27.65 -26.79
C SER A 567 35.55 -27.21 -27.46
N GLY A 568 35.96 -25.97 -27.21
CA GLY A 568 37.12 -25.34 -27.85
C GLY A 568 36.72 -24.44 -29.01
N ASN A 569 37.48 -24.42 -30.10
CA ASN A 569 37.37 -23.38 -31.13
C ASN A 569 37.18 -23.93 -32.55
N THR A 570 36.27 -23.33 -33.31
CA THR A 570 36.11 -23.59 -34.75
C THR A 570 35.78 -25.05 -35.07
N ASN A 571 34.98 -25.71 -34.22
CA ASN A 571 34.53 -27.08 -34.49
C ASN A 571 33.17 -27.08 -35.19
N THR A 572 32.97 -28.03 -36.11
CA THR A 572 31.70 -28.24 -36.82
C THR A 572 31.23 -29.69 -36.64
N GLY A 573 29.99 -29.91 -36.21
CA GLY A 573 29.40 -31.24 -35.98
C GLY A 573 29.07 -31.49 -34.52
N GLY A 574 29.18 -32.74 -34.04
CA GLY A 574 28.73 -33.14 -32.70
C GLY A 574 29.85 -33.59 -31.74
N GLY A 575 29.89 -33.06 -30.53
CA GLY A 575 30.71 -33.62 -29.45
C GLY A 575 32.23 -33.54 -29.66
N ASN A 576 32.71 -32.61 -30.50
CA ASN A 576 34.15 -32.45 -30.70
C ASN A 576 34.80 -31.68 -29.54
N SER A 577 36.08 -31.95 -29.28
CA SER A 577 36.90 -31.24 -28.31
C SER A 577 38.23 -30.77 -28.93
N GLY A 578 38.64 -29.54 -28.65
CA GLY A 578 39.86 -28.95 -29.19
C GLY A 578 39.56 -27.95 -30.32
N SER A 579 40.29 -27.99 -31.43
CA SER A 579 40.23 -26.92 -32.43
C SER A 579 40.21 -27.38 -33.88
N ILE A 580 39.36 -26.74 -34.70
CA ILE A 580 39.31 -26.96 -36.16
C ILE A 580 38.98 -28.43 -36.50
N ASN A 581 38.03 -29.03 -35.77
CA ASN A 581 37.53 -30.37 -36.06
C ASN A 581 36.21 -30.31 -36.85
N THR A 582 35.99 -31.25 -37.76
CA THR A 582 34.74 -31.40 -38.51
C THR A 582 34.22 -32.84 -38.42
N GLY A 583 32.96 -33.04 -38.05
CA GLY A 583 32.36 -34.36 -37.83
C GLY A 583 32.04 -34.59 -36.36
N ASP A 584 32.17 -35.82 -35.87
CA ASP A 584 31.63 -36.20 -34.56
C ASP A 584 32.68 -36.81 -33.62
N PHE A 585 32.62 -36.45 -32.34
CA PHE A 585 33.44 -37.03 -31.26
C PHE A 585 34.95 -36.99 -31.49
N ASN A 586 35.46 -36.03 -32.28
CA ASN A 586 36.89 -35.87 -32.47
C ASN A 586 37.53 -35.12 -31.29
N SER A 587 38.78 -35.46 -30.94
CA SER A 587 39.55 -34.78 -29.89
C SER A 587 40.92 -34.32 -30.39
N GLY A 588 41.29 -33.09 -30.07
CA GLY A 588 42.54 -32.47 -30.51
C GLY A 588 42.32 -31.47 -31.64
N ALA A 589 43.21 -31.44 -32.63
CA ALA A 589 43.16 -30.45 -33.69
C ALA A 589 43.23 -31.03 -35.10
N LEU A 590 42.56 -30.37 -36.05
CA LEU A 590 42.55 -30.70 -37.48
C LEU A 590 42.00 -32.09 -37.82
N ASN A 591 41.02 -32.59 -37.06
CA ASN A 591 40.41 -33.89 -37.34
C ASN A 591 39.14 -33.77 -38.17
N THR A 592 38.94 -34.66 -39.15
CA THR A 592 37.71 -34.77 -39.95
C THR A 592 37.14 -36.19 -39.87
N GLY A 593 35.84 -36.34 -39.61
CA GLY A 593 35.18 -37.65 -39.52
C GLY A 593 34.74 -37.98 -38.10
N THR A 594 34.89 -39.22 -37.66
CA THR A 594 34.29 -39.69 -36.39
C THR A 594 35.31 -40.30 -35.44
N GLY A 595 35.37 -39.80 -34.21
CA GLY A 595 36.16 -40.42 -33.13
C GLY A 595 37.67 -40.40 -33.34
N ASN A 596 38.20 -39.46 -34.13
CA ASN A 596 39.65 -39.33 -34.30
C ASN A 596 40.25 -38.55 -33.12
N THR A 597 41.45 -38.93 -32.70
CA THR A 597 42.17 -38.29 -31.59
C THR A 597 43.59 -37.93 -31.99
N GLY A 598 44.00 -36.69 -31.78
CA GLY A 598 45.40 -36.29 -31.97
C GLY A 598 45.63 -34.82 -32.27
N ASN A 599 46.89 -34.41 -32.07
CA ASN A 599 47.39 -33.06 -32.30
C ASN A 599 48.62 -33.14 -33.21
N GLY A 600 48.56 -32.57 -34.41
CA GLY A 600 49.74 -32.54 -35.26
C GLY A 600 49.60 -31.81 -36.59
N PRO A 601 50.69 -31.79 -37.38
CA PRO A 601 50.80 -30.98 -38.60
C PRO A 601 49.96 -31.48 -39.78
N GLY A 602 49.26 -32.61 -39.65
CA GLY A 602 48.45 -33.21 -40.72
C GLY A 602 47.09 -33.71 -40.21
N PRO A 603 46.01 -33.53 -41.00
CA PRO A 603 44.67 -33.87 -40.56
C PRO A 603 44.45 -35.38 -40.47
N ASN A 604 43.78 -35.83 -39.41
CA ASN A 604 43.22 -37.19 -39.41
C ASN A 604 41.89 -37.18 -40.15
N SER A 605 41.64 -38.19 -40.97
CA SER A 605 40.37 -38.37 -41.68
C SER A 605 39.82 -39.79 -41.56
N GLY A 606 38.49 -39.93 -41.52
CA GLY A 606 37.82 -41.22 -41.39
C GLY A 606 37.39 -41.50 -39.95
N GLN A 607 37.59 -42.73 -39.46
CA GLN A 607 37.01 -43.20 -38.20
C GLN A 607 38.05 -43.76 -37.24
N GLY A 608 38.04 -43.31 -35.98
CA GLY A 608 38.76 -43.95 -34.88
C GLY A 608 40.28 -43.86 -34.95
N ASN A 609 40.86 -42.94 -35.72
CA ASN A 609 42.30 -42.84 -35.85
C ASN A 609 42.93 -42.14 -34.62
N VAL A 610 44.12 -42.57 -34.23
CA VAL A 610 44.90 -42.01 -33.11
C VAL A 610 46.24 -41.51 -33.62
N GLY A 611 46.58 -40.25 -33.34
CA GLY A 611 47.86 -39.63 -33.73
C GLY A 611 47.69 -38.57 -34.82
N THR A 612 48.53 -38.56 -35.85
CA THR A 612 48.63 -37.44 -36.81
C THR A 612 48.70 -37.91 -38.26
N GLY A 613 47.95 -37.24 -39.14
CA GLY A 613 47.98 -37.50 -40.59
C GLY A 613 47.38 -38.85 -41.03
N ASN A 614 46.60 -39.51 -40.19
CA ASN A 614 46.01 -40.81 -40.49
C ASN A 614 44.76 -40.71 -41.37
N SER A 615 44.53 -41.67 -42.25
CA SER A 615 43.33 -41.77 -43.07
C SER A 615 42.74 -43.18 -43.08
N GLY A 616 41.41 -43.29 -43.05
CA GLY A 616 40.71 -44.58 -43.04
C GLY A 616 40.19 -44.96 -41.66
N PHE A 617 40.41 -46.21 -41.23
CA PHE A 617 39.77 -46.79 -40.04
C PHE A 617 40.80 -47.26 -39.01
N ASN A 618 40.69 -46.79 -37.76
CA ASN A 618 41.40 -47.32 -36.59
C ASN A 618 42.93 -47.40 -36.75
N ASN A 619 43.56 -46.45 -37.46
CA ASN A 619 45.02 -46.39 -37.56
C ASN A 619 45.62 -45.65 -36.35
N ASN A 620 46.79 -46.09 -35.89
CA ASN A 620 47.48 -45.52 -34.72
C ASN A 620 48.95 -45.23 -35.04
N ASN A 621 49.37 -43.98 -34.85
CA ASN A 621 50.78 -43.61 -34.89
C ASN A 621 51.17 -42.75 -33.67
N VAL A 622 52.26 -43.12 -32.99
CA VAL A 622 52.85 -42.33 -31.91
C VAL A 622 54.05 -41.59 -32.50
N ALA A 623 53.87 -40.30 -32.82
CA ALA A 623 54.92 -39.40 -33.34
C ALA A 623 55.47 -39.73 -34.75
N GLY A 624 54.64 -40.27 -35.65
CA GLY A 624 55.04 -40.68 -37.01
C GLY A 624 54.35 -39.90 -38.15
N LEU A 625 54.85 -40.09 -39.37
CA LEU A 625 54.15 -39.70 -40.60
C LEU A 625 52.93 -40.63 -40.80
N GLY A 626 51.86 -40.10 -41.37
CA GLY A 626 50.52 -40.69 -41.34
C GLY A 626 50.36 -42.09 -41.94
N ASN A 627 49.37 -42.83 -41.44
CA ASN A 627 48.97 -44.15 -41.93
C ASN A 627 47.72 -44.08 -42.83
N SER A 628 47.54 -45.04 -43.73
CA SER A 628 46.36 -45.15 -44.60
C SER A 628 45.78 -46.56 -44.65
N GLY A 629 44.46 -46.67 -44.69
CA GLY A 629 43.77 -47.97 -44.72
C GLY A 629 43.15 -48.33 -43.38
N SER A 630 43.33 -49.56 -42.90
CA SER A 630 42.60 -50.10 -41.75
C SER A 630 43.51 -50.75 -40.70
N GLY A 631 43.41 -50.33 -39.44
CA GLY A 631 44.01 -51.03 -38.30
C GLY A 631 45.53 -51.09 -38.30
N ASN A 632 46.21 -50.10 -38.90
CA ASN A 632 47.67 -50.08 -38.93
C ASN A 632 48.28 -49.37 -37.72
N PHE A 633 49.38 -49.92 -37.20
CA PHE A 633 50.16 -49.40 -36.08
C PHE A 633 51.58 -49.04 -36.52
N GLY A 634 52.07 -47.85 -36.15
CA GLY A 634 53.41 -47.38 -36.52
C GLY A 634 53.36 -46.15 -37.42
N SER A 635 54.32 -45.96 -38.33
CA SER A 635 54.48 -44.73 -39.14
C SER A 635 54.59 -45.07 -40.62
N GLU A 636 54.02 -44.24 -41.51
CA GLU A 636 54.04 -44.43 -42.97
C GLU A 636 53.51 -45.80 -43.43
N THR A 637 52.51 -46.31 -42.73
CA THR A 637 51.96 -47.65 -43.03
C THR A 637 50.71 -47.55 -43.90
N SER A 638 50.58 -48.47 -44.87
CA SER A 638 49.43 -48.51 -45.79
C SER A 638 48.84 -49.92 -45.92
N GLY A 639 47.53 -50.03 -46.10
CA GLY A 639 46.84 -51.31 -46.24
C GLY A 639 46.10 -51.72 -44.96
N SER A 640 46.21 -52.98 -44.54
CA SER A 640 45.37 -53.53 -43.46
C SER A 640 46.17 -54.29 -42.40
N GLY A 641 46.06 -53.89 -41.14
CA GLY A 641 46.58 -54.64 -40.00
C GLY A 641 48.11 -54.74 -39.94
N ASN A 642 48.84 -53.76 -40.49
CA ASN A 642 50.30 -53.75 -40.44
C ASN A 642 50.82 -53.13 -39.13
N ASN A 643 51.97 -53.59 -38.64
CA ASN A 643 52.62 -53.10 -37.43
C ASN A 643 54.12 -52.84 -37.68
N GLY A 644 54.53 -51.58 -37.80
CA GLY A 644 55.94 -51.21 -38.07
C GLY A 644 56.09 -49.84 -38.73
N GLY A 645 57.30 -49.50 -39.18
CA GLY A 645 57.57 -48.28 -39.95
C GLY A 645 57.66 -48.54 -41.46
N SER A 646 57.07 -47.68 -42.29
CA SER A 646 57.13 -47.72 -43.76
C SER A 646 56.73 -49.08 -44.34
N THR A 647 55.57 -49.60 -43.91
CA THR A 647 55.05 -50.92 -44.31
C THR A 647 53.85 -50.80 -45.26
N SER A 648 53.68 -51.77 -46.17
CA SER A 648 52.53 -51.82 -47.08
C SER A 648 51.96 -53.23 -47.25
N GLY A 649 50.65 -53.36 -47.42
CA GLY A 649 49.99 -54.64 -47.66
C GLY A 649 49.12 -55.11 -46.49
N THR A 650 49.12 -56.40 -46.16
CA THR A 650 48.19 -56.97 -45.16
C THR A 650 48.90 -57.80 -44.09
N GLY A 651 48.72 -57.46 -42.81
CA GLY A 651 49.20 -58.28 -41.70
C GLY A 651 50.72 -58.33 -41.53
N ASN A 652 51.48 -57.38 -42.08
CA ASN A 652 52.94 -57.35 -41.95
C ASN A 652 53.35 -56.78 -40.58
N GLY A 653 54.26 -57.45 -39.88
CA GLY A 653 54.96 -56.93 -38.70
C GLY A 653 56.37 -56.46 -39.04
N SER A 654 57.00 -55.64 -38.19
CA SER A 654 58.33 -55.05 -38.40
C SER A 654 58.40 -54.02 -39.54
N SER A 655 59.48 -53.22 -39.59
CA SER A 655 59.60 -52.10 -40.54
C SER A 655 59.99 -52.54 -41.96
N PHE A 656 59.64 -51.71 -42.95
CA PHE A 656 60.00 -51.83 -44.37
C PHE A 656 59.43 -53.07 -45.09
N ASN A 657 58.39 -53.68 -44.55
CA ASN A 657 57.75 -54.86 -45.14
C ASN A 657 56.72 -54.51 -46.20
N SER A 658 56.67 -55.32 -47.27
CA SER A 658 55.63 -55.24 -48.31
C SER A 658 55.03 -56.62 -48.62
N GLY A 659 53.72 -56.70 -48.84
CA GLY A 659 53.03 -57.95 -49.18
C GLY A 659 52.14 -58.46 -48.05
N GLN A 660 52.18 -59.75 -47.71
CA GLN A 660 51.26 -60.36 -46.74
C GLN A 660 51.97 -61.12 -45.62
N ASN A 661 51.58 -60.88 -44.37
CA ASN A 661 51.99 -61.67 -43.20
C ASN A 661 53.52 -61.83 -43.02
N ASN A 662 54.33 -60.87 -43.47
CA ASN A 662 55.78 -60.87 -43.23
C ASN A 662 56.08 -60.32 -41.84
N SER A 663 56.96 -60.96 -41.06
CA SER A 663 57.35 -60.50 -39.71
C SER A 663 58.84 -60.18 -39.56
N GLY A 664 59.69 -60.60 -40.50
CA GLY A 664 61.11 -60.21 -40.52
C GLY A 664 61.30 -58.75 -40.93
N LEU A 665 62.48 -58.16 -40.68
CA LEU A 665 62.77 -56.77 -41.08
C LEU A 665 63.01 -56.66 -42.60
N ALA A 666 62.42 -55.67 -43.27
CA ALA A 666 62.65 -55.36 -44.69
C ALA A 666 62.38 -56.53 -45.67
N SER A 667 61.30 -57.26 -45.45
CA SER A 667 60.88 -58.42 -46.23
C SER A 667 59.73 -58.14 -47.19
N SER A 668 59.78 -58.77 -48.37
CA SER A 668 58.76 -58.64 -49.42
C SER A 668 58.17 -59.98 -49.84
N GLY A 669 56.86 -60.02 -50.12
CA GLY A 669 56.15 -61.24 -50.52
C GLY A 669 55.23 -61.77 -49.43
N THR A 670 55.23 -63.07 -49.13
CA THR A 670 54.21 -63.70 -48.27
C THR A 670 54.82 -64.56 -47.16
N GLY A 671 54.53 -64.26 -45.89
CA GLY A 671 54.88 -65.16 -44.77
C GLY A 671 56.37 -65.28 -44.45
N ASN A 672 57.19 -64.28 -44.81
CA ASN A 672 58.63 -64.29 -44.50
C ASN A 672 58.90 -63.83 -43.05
N THR A 673 59.61 -64.64 -42.27
CA THR A 673 60.02 -64.32 -40.90
C THR A 673 61.51 -63.95 -40.77
N SER A 674 62.27 -64.15 -41.84
CA SER A 674 63.69 -63.79 -41.96
C SER A 674 63.89 -62.33 -42.39
N GLU A 675 65.06 -61.75 -42.09
CA GLU A 675 65.38 -60.35 -42.44
C GLU A 675 65.87 -60.21 -43.89
N LEU A 676 65.56 -59.08 -44.55
CA LEU A 676 65.92 -58.76 -45.93
C LEU A 676 65.55 -59.88 -46.92
N SER A 677 64.38 -60.50 -46.73
CA SER A 677 63.97 -61.68 -47.51
C SER A 677 62.87 -61.36 -48.52
N SER A 678 62.92 -62.03 -49.67
CA SER A 678 61.92 -61.90 -50.74
C SER A 678 61.33 -63.24 -51.15
N GLY A 679 60.02 -63.27 -51.43
CA GLY A 679 59.32 -64.48 -51.86
C GLY A 679 58.36 -65.01 -50.78
N SER A 680 58.31 -66.32 -50.55
CA SER A 680 57.26 -66.93 -49.72
C SER A 680 57.78 -67.85 -48.63
N GLY A 681 57.40 -67.65 -47.38
CA GLY A 681 57.66 -68.59 -46.29
C GLY A 681 59.13 -68.72 -45.88
N ASN A 682 60.00 -67.76 -46.20
CA ASN A 682 61.41 -67.81 -45.82
C ASN A 682 61.60 -67.47 -44.33
N SER A 683 62.35 -68.31 -43.63
CA SER A 683 62.58 -68.27 -42.19
C SER A 683 64.08 -68.40 -41.86
N GLY A 684 64.46 -68.06 -40.62
CA GLY A 684 65.86 -68.10 -40.18
C GLY A 684 66.77 -67.07 -40.88
N GLY A 685 67.83 -66.62 -40.21
CA GLY A 685 68.88 -65.80 -40.84
C GLY A 685 68.41 -64.52 -41.56
N SER A 686 69.14 -64.16 -42.61
CA SER A 686 68.87 -62.99 -43.46
C SER A 686 69.16 -63.25 -44.94
N LEU A 687 68.63 -62.40 -45.84
CA LEU A 687 68.91 -62.39 -47.28
C LEU A 687 68.44 -63.65 -48.02
N ASN A 688 67.28 -64.19 -47.67
CA ASN A 688 66.70 -65.33 -48.40
C ASN A 688 65.83 -64.87 -49.57
N SER A 689 65.89 -65.59 -50.69
CA SER A 689 65.07 -65.34 -51.88
C SER A 689 64.40 -66.62 -52.38
N GLY A 690 63.13 -66.54 -52.76
CA GLY A 690 62.35 -67.69 -53.25
C GLY A 690 61.41 -68.25 -52.18
N SER A 691 61.30 -69.56 -52.02
CA SER A 691 60.22 -70.20 -51.25
C SER A 691 60.69 -71.15 -50.14
N ALA A 692 60.19 -70.99 -48.92
CA ALA A 692 60.37 -71.93 -47.81
C ALA A 692 61.83 -72.23 -47.43
N ASN A 693 62.74 -71.25 -47.57
CA ASN A 693 64.13 -71.40 -47.10
C ASN A 693 64.25 -71.18 -45.58
N ASN A 694 65.20 -71.85 -44.93
CA ASN A 694 65.50 -71.76 -43.49
C ASN A 694 67.01 -71.56 -43.25
N GLY A 695 67.46 -70.34 -42.92
CA GLY A 695 68.88 -70.01 -42.74
C GLY A 695 69.26 -68.68 -43.41
N SER A 696 70.50 -68.44 -43.78
CA SER A 696 70.95 -67.16 -44.34
C SER A 696 71.44 -67.29 -45.79
N ARG A 697 71.21 -66.25 -46.61
CA ARG A 697 71.71 -66.13 -47.99
C ARG A 697 71.28 -67.27 -48.91
N ASN A 698 70.10 -67.85 -48.69
CA ASN A 698 69.56 -68.91 -49.55
C ASN A 698 68.78 -68.35 -50.75
N SER A 699 68.84 -69.05 -51.88
CA SER A 699 68.07 -68.74 -53.10
C SER A 699 67.43 -70.00 -53.68
N GLY A 700 66.20 -69.89 -54.19
CA GLY A 700 65.44 -71.03 -54.71
C GLY A 700 64.40 -71.53 -53.70
N GLY A 701 64.28 -72.84 -53.47
CA GLY A 701 63.19 -73.37 -52.65
C GLY A 701 63.51 -74.51 -51.68
N GLY A 702 63.08 -74.39 -50.42
CA GLY A 702 63.15 -75.46 -49.44
C GLY A 702 64.57 -75.75 -48.91
N ASN A 703 65.49 -74.79 -48.97
CA ASN A 703 66.86 -74.97 -48.47
C ASN A 703 66.92 -74.78 -46.94
N THR A 704 67.68 -75.62 -46.24
CA THR A 704 68.00 -75.47 -44.81
C THR A 704 69.52 -75.32 -44.66
N GLY A 705 69.99 -74.36 -43.86
CA GLY A 705 71.42 -74.01 -43.75
C GLY A 705 71.76 -72.66 -44.40
N ASP A 706 73.04 -72.32 -44.52
CA ASP A 706 73.49 -71.00 -45.01
C ASP A 706 74.16 -71.08 -46.39
N GLY A 707 73.81 -70.19 -47.32
CA GLY A 707 74.50 -69.98 -48.59
C GLY A 707 74.13 -70.94 -49.72
N HIS A 708 72.95 -71.56 -49.68
CA HIS A 708 72.49 -72.50 -50.70
C HIS A 708 71.76 -71.82 -51.87
N SER A 709 71.90 -72.38 -53.07
CA SER A 709 71.17 -71.99 -54.27
C SER A 709 70.57 -73.22 -54.96
N GLY A 710 69.25 -73.25 -55.18
CA GLY A 710 68.57 -74.41 -55.79
C GLY A 710 67.38 -74.88 -54.99
N TYR A 711 67.05 -76.18 -55.06
CA TYR A 711 65.89 -76.76 -54.38
C TYR A 711 66.28 -77.91 -53.44
N GLY A 712 65.86 -77.81 -52.17
CA GLY A 712 65.91 -78.92 -51.20
C GLY A 712 67.29 -79.25 -50.61
N HIS A 713 68.21 -78.28 -50.54
CA HIS A 713 69.50 -78.48 -49.85
C HIS A 713 69.31 -78.46 -48.32
N SER A 714 70.09 -79.24 -47.56
CA SER A 714 69.98 -79.38 -46.10
C SER A 714 71.35 -79.42 -45.43
#